data_AF-B2ANC2-F1
#
_entry.id   AF-B2ANC2-F1
#
_cell.length_a   1.000
_cell.length_b   1.000
_cell.length_c   1.000
_cell.angle_alpha   90.00
_cell.angle_beta   90.00
_cell.angle_gamma   90.00
#
_symmetry.space_group_name_H-M   'P 1'
#
loop_
_entity.id
_entity.type
_entity.pdbx_description
1 polymer ?
#
loop_
_entity_poly.entity_id
_entity_poly.type
_entity_poly.pdbx_seq_one_letter_code
_entity_poly.pdbx_strand_id
1 'polypeptide(L)'
;MIFPRSSALAAGLIGLTPLTAAFGTINEPVILGQHNEHEMVTRLAFQCPSGQKSDGVCFEPRSLDQLAGYHREVMGVALPGAGFNGAVGAPDTLDPVPEGPEAHCDDADFVDIPGYPQSRKEANKNLQKCVDHLRARFRQAWVSAEMLVDERRRIRPGEVELTNAFGGDCNFAFPSLQINVFARAKCSTLEGFGRALHGVQDFYSHSNWADETDTSKPISETNPPGLALHGTAKFLDLRASGPIPEDQIPYNLTTGCFTIPDGTPGSGDCAGRVTHHALNKDHGVIHLDGTFGDAGPGSPRSEAISRNFENAVRCAVQSSKETWAAFREHLREQYGTVAGNLMICALVRDDPIKDCRKRMAVIALDASSRSGAVEASGLQVQIAQEFKLKLSSHGLDRIEVMEFAEAPKIVHPMGFPESVTFSELDTKGRTNIGNALDVAIDDIIQSQPDTYTDRGAVVLLTAGAEPENTKENQELAEYALAQVERAAKEGVRIHFGCINPPRPFNDDPDRSWHECAPGHSIIPAVLKTGGTFAYINHVAGRPDLTPAPHFISTIMSRGLTSTDEYEPELTRIYPGITIAALLSAKDYPSKSLFYPASPSERINITIRDRALDGQGVANGGGGCFSITLRDRKLDDLKIATYTSCGTEPLMLNYEALQDVDLLVVAELGDPHHPQQEGSPNPQGVVFTLELSSNMPAKNETSTMTTSSVVSSKATLKMTEEAGIKTEEFLTSETVEVFEEAATVNGTASTTSKGSHTVSGGDGVTGSAMPAQEAMVTGKESMASMEDVYVTTIAGNFSGEDADDIPDLR
;
A
#
# COMPACT_ATOMS: atom_id res chain seq x y z
N MET A 1 19.93 -5.97 83.41
CA MET A 1 20.89 -6.45 82.39
C MET A 1 20.11 -6.87 81.17
N ILE A 2 20.69 -6.62 80.00
CA ILE A 2 20.11 -6.55 78.65
C ILE A 2 19.63 -7.91 78.14
N PHE A 3 18.50 -7.97 77.43
CA PHE A 3 18.19 -8.80 76.23
C PHE A 3 16.71 -8.58 75.77
N PRO A 4 16.31 -8.90 74.52
CA PRO A 4 15.88 -7.91 73.52
C PRO A 4 14.39 -7.96 73.16
N ARG A 5 13.95 -6.94 72.39
CA ARG A 5 12.64 -6.83 71.75
C ARG A 5 12.56 -7.69 70.50
N SER A 6 11.49 -8.47 70.37
CA SER A 6 11.00 -9.02 69.10
C SER A 6 9.68 -8.32 68.75
N SER A 7 9.70 -7.51 67.69
CA SER A 7 8.50 -6.94 67.08
C SER A 7 7.96 -7.92 66.05
N ALA A 8 6.72 -8.35 66.22
CA ALA A 8 5.98 -9.12 65.22
C ALA A 8 5.57 -8.20 64.06
N LEU A 9 5.97 -8.55 62.83
CA LEU A 9 5.42 -7.99 61.60
C LEU A 9 4.05 -8.64 61.37
N ALA A 10 2.98 -7.84 61.36
CA ALA A 10 1.70 -8.24 60.82
C ALA A 10 1.72 -8.02 59.31
N ALA A 11 1.66 -9.12 58.55
CA ALA A 11 1.45 -9.08 57.11
C ALA A 11 -0.03 -8.78 56.83
N GLY A 12 -0.32 -7.57 56.35
CA GLY A 12 -1.63 -7.25 55.77
C GLY A 12 -1.65 -7.73 54.33
N LEU A 13 -2.36 -8.83 54.06
CA LEU A 13 -2.83 -9.15 52.70
C LEU A 13 -3.91 -8.12 52.34
N ILE A 14 -3.57 -7.21 51.43
CA ILE A 14 -4.58 -6.44 50.69
C ILE A 14 -5.08 -7.38 49.60
N GLY A 15 -6.31 -7.87 49.75
CA GLY A 15 -6.99 -8.61 48.70
C GLY A 15 -7.34 -7.64 47.58
N LEU A 16 -6.68 -7.78 46.43
CA LEU A 16 -7.13 -7.21 45.17
C LEU A 16 -8.34 -8.04 44.71
N THR A 17 -9.53 -7.46 44.70
CA THR A 17 -10.69 -8.04 44.04
C THR A 17 -10.50 -7.90 42.52
N PRO A 18 -10.70 -8.97 41.73
CA PRO A 18 -10.61 -8.88 40.27
C PRO A 18 -11.65 -7.89 39.75
N LEU A 19 -11.21 -7.00 38.86
CA LEU A 19 -12.10 -6.17 38.05
C LEU A 19 -12.68 -7.09 36.96
N THR A 20 -13.99 -7.27 36.96
CA THR A 20 -14.72 -7.93 35.88
C THR A 20 -14.94 -6.88 34.79
N ALA A 21 -14.23 -7.00 33.68
CA ALA A 21 -14.60 -6.35 32.42
C ALA A 21 -15.62 -7.24 31.68
N ALA A 22 -16.17 -6.72 30.58
CA ALA A 22 -17.03 -7.38 29.59
C ALA A 22 -16.38 -8.65 28.97
N PHE A 23 -16.89 -9.18 27.84
CA PHE A 23 -16.20 -10.21 27.04
C PHE A 23 -14.69 -9.93 27.07
N GLY A 24 -13.90 -10.92 27.46
CA GLY A 24 -12.51 -10.66 27.82
C GLY A 24 -11.76 -9.96 26.69
N THR A 25 -11.29 -8.73 26.95
CA THR A 25 -10.37 -8.02 26.08
C THR A 25 -8.92 -8.38 26.41
N ILE A 26 -8.65 -8.71 27.68
CA ILE A 26 -7.31 -9.02 28.19
C ILE A 26 -7.23 -10.51 28.50
N ASN A 27 -6.39 -11.25 27.78
CA ASN A 27 -6.10 -12.65 28.04
C ASN A 27 -5.26 -12.82 29.33
N GLU A 28 -5.93 -12.72 30.48
CA GLU A 28 -5.36 -12.82 31.81
C GLU A 28 -6.15 -13.82 32.69
N PRO A 29 -6.29 -15.08 32.25
CA PRO A 29 -7.17 -16.04 32.91
C PRO A 29 -6.72 -16.42 34.32
N VAL A 30 -5.43 -16.20 34.64
CA VAL A 30 -4.86 -16.52 35.94
C VAL A 30 -5.09 -15.41 36.96
N ILE A 31 -5.12 -14.14 36.53
CA ILE A 31 -5.14 -12.97 37.43
C ILE A 31 -6.50 -12.26 37.40
N LEU A 32 -7.09 -12.09 36.21
CA LEU A 32 -8.35 -11.38 36.01
C LEU A 32 -9.51 -12.33 35.69
N GLY A 33 -9.24 -13.59 35.36
CA GLY A 33 -10.25 -14.58 35.00
C GLY A 33 -10.83 -14.41 33.60
N GLN A 34 -10.32 -13.42 32.83
CA GLN A 34 -10.77 -13.10 31.48
C GLN A 34 -9.95 -13.79 30.41
N HIS A 35 -10.60 -14.11 29.29
CA HIS A 35 -9.94 -14.55 28.07
C HIS A 35 -9.94 -13.41 27.03
N ASN A 36 -9.94 -13.78 25.74
CA ASN A 36 -9.83 -12.87 24.60
C ASN A 36 -11.02 -13.01 23.66
N GLU A 37 -12.22 -13.12 24.21
CA GLU A 37 -13.43 -13.44 23.46
C GLU A 37 -13.70 -12.45 22.33
N HIS A 38 -13.50 -11.13 22.56
CA HIS A 38 -13.67 -10.13 21.51
C HIS A 38 -12.74 -10.38 20.32
N GLU A 39 -11.47 -10.67 20.58
CA GLU A 39 -10.52 -11.04 19.54
C GLU A 39 -11.01 -12.27 18.79
N MET A 40 -11.35 -13.34 19.52
CA MET A 40 -11.66 -14.64 18.93
C MET A 40 -12.98 -14.64 18.16
N VAL A 41 -14.02 -13.96 18.66
CA VAL A 41 -15.28 -13.73 17.92
C VAL A 41 -15.00 -12.96 16.63
N THR A 42 -14.20 -11.91 16.71
CA THR A 42 -13.85 -11.07 15.55
C THR A 42 -13.03 -11.86 14.52
N ARG A 43 -12.08 -12.68 14.96
CA ARG A 43 -11.30 -13.57 14.07
C ARG A 43 -12.17 -14.66 13.44
N LEU A 44 -13.04 -15.32 14.21
CA LEU A 44 -14.02 -16.27 13.66
C LEU A 44 -14.98 -15.64 12.66
N ALA A 45 -15.32 -14.36 12.87
CA ALA A 45 -16.17 -13.62 11.95
C ALA A 45 -15.45 -13.29 10.64
N PHE A 46 -14.17 -12.92 10.70
CA PHE A 46 -13.53 -12.17 9.62
C PHE A 46 -12.21 -12.73 9.09
N GLN A 47 -11.59 -13.74 9.69
CA GLN A 47 -10.30 -14.22 9.18
C GLN A 47 -10.41 -14.78 7.76
N CYS A 48 -9.48 -14.40 6.90
CA CYS A 48 -9.37 -15.05 5.60
C CYS A 48 -8.89 -16.50 5.75
N PRO A 49 -9.36 -17.43 4.91
CA PRO A 49 -8.79 -18.77 4.86
C PRO A 49 -7.28 -18.73 4.62
N SER A 50 -6.55 -19.67 5.21
CA SER A 50 -5.09 -19.72 5.10
C SER A 50 -4.62 -19.67 3.65
N GLY A 51 -3.71 -18.73 3.35
CA GLY A 51 -3.14 -18.54 2.01
C GLY A 51 -4.05 -17.84 0.99
N GLN A 52 -5.26 -17.41 1.38
CA GLN A 52 -6.16 -16.68 0.51
C GLN A 52 -6.10 -15.17 0.77
N LYS A 53 -6.03 -14.40 -0.32
CA LYS A 53 -6.16 -12.94 -0.29
C LYS A 53 -7.64 -12.55 -0.12
N SER A 54 -7.89 -11.41 0.52
CA SER A 54 -9.27 -10.99 0.79
C SER A 54 -10.01 -10.56 -0.48
N ASP A 55 -11.23 -11.05 -0.68
CA ASP A 55 -12.16 -10.57 -1.71
C ASP A 55 -13.04 -9.39 -1.24
N GLY A 56 -12.74 -8.84 -0.06
CA GLY A 56 -13.57 -7.84 0.61
C GLY A 56 -14.57 -8.42 1.60
N VAL A 57 -14.66 -9.74 1.81
CA VAL A 57 -15.51 -10.35 2.86
C VAL A 57 -14.72 -10.60 4.15
N CYS A 58 -13.49 -11.07 4.04
CA CYS A 58 -12.61 -11.37 5.17
C CYS A 58 -11.49 -10.33 5.29
N PHE A 59 -10.72 -10.34 6.38
CA PHE A 59 -9.56 -9.49 6.62
C PHE A 59 -8.29 -10.32 6.57
N GLU A 60 -7.27 -9.78 5.89
CA GLU A 60 -5.92 -10.36 5.91
C GLU A 60 -5.29 -10.21 7.30
N PRO A 61 -4.30 -11.06 7.66
CA PRO A 61 -3.83 -11.19 9.04
C PRO A 61 -3.47 -9.86 9.69
N ARG A 62 -2.67 -9.01 9.03
CA ARG A 62 -2.22 -7.76 9.67
C ARG A 62 -3.34 -6.74 9.84
N SER A 63 -4.25 -6.67 8.86
CA SER A 63 -5.42 -5.81 8.91
C SER A 63 -6.44 -6.30 9.95
N LEU A 64 -6.59 -7.62 10.09
CA LEU A 64 -7.40 -8.24 11.13
C LEU A 64 -6.81 -8.00 12.51
N ASP A 65 -5.49 -8.05 12.69
CA ASP A 65 -4.83 -7.75 13.96
C ASP A 65 -5.12 -6.32 14.44
N GLN A 66 -5.32 -5.37 13.51
CA GLN A 66 -5.74 -4.01 13.88
C GLN A 66 -7.19 -3.98 14.38
N LEU A 67 -8.07 -4.79 13.81
CA LEU A 67 -9.48 -4.82 14.20
C LEU A 67 -9.71 -5.66 15.47
N ALA A 68 -9.25 -6.91 15.45
CA ALA A 68 -9.47 -7.91 16.48
C ALA A 68 -8.49 -7.81 17.64
N GLY A 69 -7.31 -7.25 17.42
CA GLY A 69 -6.20 -7.37 18.36
C GLY A 69 -5.46 -8.70 18.18
N TYR A 70 -4.42 -8.90 18.98
CA TYR A 70 -3.65 -10.14 19.08
C TYR A 70 -2.99 -10.26 20.44
N HIS A 71 -2.83 -11.49 20.92
CA HIS A 71 -1.95 -11.77 22.06
C HIS A 71 -0.60 -12.30 21.59
N ARG A 72 0.45 -11.94 22.34
CA ARG A 72 1.77 -12.52 22.11
C ARG A 72 1.86 -13.85 22.83
N GLU A 73 2.27 -14.88 22.10
CA GLU A 73 2.56 -16.18 22.68
C GLU A 73 4.07 -16.40 22.81
N VAL A 74 4.48 -17.08 23.89
CA VAL A 74 5.82 -17.64 24.03
C VAL A 74 5.69 -19.14 24.18
N MET A 75 6.20 -19.89 23.19
CA MET A 75 6.08 -21.35 23.12
C MET A 75 4.62 -21.87 23.18
N GLY A 76 3.70 -21.17 22.52
CA GLY A 76 2.27 -21.54 22.48
C GLY A 76 1.50 -21.21 23.76
N VAL A 77 2.10 -20.43 24.67
CA VAL A 77 1.45 -19.91 25.87
C VAL A 77 1.28 -18.41 25.69
N ALA A 78 0.04 -17.92 25.67
CA ALA A 78 -0.25 -16.49 25.67
C ALA A 78 0.45 -15.85 26.88
N LEU A 79 1.19 -14.78 26.64
CA LEU A 79 1.80 -13.98 27.69
C LEU A 79 0.73 -13.03 28.27
N PRO A 80 0.39 -13.19 29.55
CA PRO A 80 -0.35 -12.22 30.36
C PRO A 80 -0.08 -10.75 29.96
N GLY A 81 -1.12 -10.04 29.53
CA GLY A 81 -1.07 -8.61 29.22
C GLY A 81 -0.18 -8.21 28.03
N ALA A 82 0.39 -9.18 27.30
CA ALA A 82 1.23 -8.90 26.14
C ALA A 82 0.43 -9.08 24.84
N GLY A 83 0.41 -8.04 24.03
CA GLY A 83 -0.38 -8.01 22.81
C GLY A 83 -0.94 -6.63 22.55
N PHE A 84 -2.00 -6.59 21.76
CA PHE A 84 -2.74 -5.40 21.40
C PHE A 84 -4.22 -5.75 21.37
N ASN A 85 -5.07 -4.95 22.00
CA ASN A 85 -6.51 -5.23 22.13
C ASN A 85 -7.31 -5.00 20.83
N GLY A 86 -6.67 -4.44 19.80
CA GLY A 86 -7.36 -4.08 18.56
C GLY A 86 -8.37 -2.95 18.77
N ALA A 87 -9.08 -2.62 17.70
CA ALA A 87 -10.18 -1.66 17.77
C ALA A 87 -11.38 -2.21 18.54
N VAL A 88 -11.60 -3.54 18.50
CA VAL A 88 -12.72 -4.18 19.20
C VAL A 88 -12.55 -4.18 20.72
N GLY A 89 -11.33 -4.30 21.25
CA GLY A 89 -11.08 -4.20 22.69
C GLY A 89 -10.81 -2.77 23.18
N ALA A 90 -10.91 -1.77 22.31
CA ALA A 90 -10.63 -0.38 22.68
C ALA A 90 -11.59 0.19 23.75
N PRO A 91 -12.90 -0.14 23.78
CA PRO A 91 -13.80 0.35 24.84
C PRO A 91 -13.44 -0.13 26.26
N ASP A 92 -12.84 -1.32 26.39
CA ASP A 92 -12.40 -1.90 27.67
C ASP A 92 -11.03 -1.39 28.14
N THR A 93 -10.29 -0.71 27.27
CA THR A 93 -8.92 -0.34 27.57
C THR A 93 -8.89 0.82 28.57
N LEU A 94 -8.14 0.64 29.67
CA LEU A 94 -7.95 1.65 30.71
C LEU A 94 -7.07 2.81 30.21
N ASP A 95 -7.67 3.80 29.52
CA ASP A 95 -6.95 5.05 29.18
C ASP A 95 -7.86 6.26 28.82
N PRO A 96 -8.12 7.23 29.75
CA PRO A 96 -7.89 7.18 31.19
C PRO A 96 -8.99 6.41 31.94
N VAL A 97 -10.14 6.16 31.31
CA VAL A 97 -11.28 5.37 31.83
C VAL A 97 -11.90 4.55 30.69
N PRO A 98 -12.43 3.35 30.95
CA PRO A 98 -13.22 2.59 29.97
C PRO A 98 -14.45 3.39 29.51
N GLU A 99 -15.01 3.02 28.36
CA GLU A 99 -16.27 3.61 27.92
C GLU A 99 -17.44 3.23 28.87
N GLY A 100 -18.52 4.01 28.83
CA GLY A 100 -19.65 3.81 29.72
C GLY A 100 -20.51 2.58 29.38
N PRO A 101 -21.53 2.27 30.20
CA PRO A 101 -22.45 1.14 29.98
C PRO A 101 -23.08 1.10 28.58
N GLU A 102 -23.23 2.25 27.91
CA GLU A 102 -23.73 2.33 26.55
C GLU A 102 -22.82 1.65 25.50
N ALA A 103 -21.52 1.52 25.76
CA ALA A 103 -20.59 0.80 24.89
C ALA A 103 -20.72 -0.72 25.03
N HIS A 104 -21.15 -1.20 26.20
CA HIS A 104 -21.30 -2.61 26.56
C HIS A 104 -22.75 -3.10 26.49
N CYS A 105 -23.68 -2.23 26.08
CA CYS A 105 -25.11 -2.54 26.04
C CYS A 105 -25.73 -2.92 27.40
N ASP A 106 -25.16 -2.39 28.47
CA ASP A 106 -25.59 -2.61 29.85
C ASP A 106 -26.74 -1.68 30.28
N ASP A 107 -27.22 -1.87 31.51
CA ASP A 107 -28.27 -1.12 32.20
C ASP A 107 -29.68 -1.20 31.58
N ALA A 108 -29.91 -2.05 30.59
CA ALA A 108 -31.24 -2.36 30.06
C ALA A 108 -31.91 -3.56 30.77
N ASP A 109 -31.62 -3.75 32.06
CA ASP A 109 -32.16 -4.84 32.86
C ASP A 109 -33.66 -4.71 33.13
N PHE A 110 -34.39 -5.82 33.03
CA PHE A 110 -35.81 -5.87 33.34
C PHE A 110 -36.23 -7.30 33.67
N VAL A 111 -36.96 -7.46 34.77
CA VAL A 111 -37.64 -8.71 35.10
C VAL A 111 -39.07 -8.41 35.49
N ASP A 112 -40.01 -9.15 34.90
CA ASP A 112 -41.45 -9.00 35.19
C ASP A 112 -41.81 -9.72 36.51
N ILE A 113 -41.29 -9.18 37.61
CA ILE A 113 -41.62 -9.59 38.98
C ILE A 113 -42.11 -8.39 39.79
N PRO A 114 -43.05 -8.58 40.74
CA PRO A 114 -43.52 -7.50 41.60
C PRO A 114 -42.38 -6.84 42.37
N GLY A 115 -42.25 -5.52 42.23
CA GLY A 115 -41.27 -4.72 42.98
C GLY A 115 -39.87 -4.67 42.35
N TYR A 116 -39.68 -5.16 41.12
CA TYR A 116 -38.41 -5.01 40.42
C TYR A 116 -38.04 -3.51 40.25
N PRO A 117 -36.79 -3.07 40.53
CA PRO A 117 -36.46 -1.65 40.61
C PRO A 117 -36.57 -0.86 39.31
N GLN A 118 -36.29 -1.49 38.16
CA GLN A 118 -36.31 -0.82 36.85
C GLN A 118 -37.55 -1.20 36.03
N SER A 119 -38.27 -0.21 35.52
CA SER A 119 -39.44 -0.46 34.67
C SER A 119 -39.03 -0.89 33.24
N ARG A 120 -39.93 -1.61 32.53
CA ARG A 120 -39.71 -1.96 31.11
C ARG A 120 -39.40 -0.74 30.24
N LYS A 121 -40.05 0.39 30.53
CA LYS A 121 -39.86 1.65 29.79
C LYS A 121 -38.47 2.24 30.00
N GLU A 122 -37.95 2.20 31.22
CA GLU A 122 -36.58 2.67 31.53
C GLU A 122 -35.54 1.76 30.88
N ALA A 123 -35.74 0.45 30.97
CA ALA A 123 -34.86 -0.50 30.32
C ALA A 123 -34.84 -0.34 28.79
N ASN A 124 -35.99 -0.09 28.13
CA ASN A 124 -36.02 0.23 26.70
C ASN A 124 -35.28 1.53 26.37
N LYS A 125 -35.35 2.53 27.27
CA LYS A 125 -34.61 3.79 27.12
C LYS A 125 -33.10 3.59 27.24
N ASN A 126 -32.64 2.72 28.12
CA ASN A 126 -31.21 2.40 28.23
C ASN A 126 -30.72 1.55 27.05
N LEU A 127 -31.51 0.58 26.57
CA LEU A 127 -31.21 -0.14 25.34
C LEU A 127 -31.09 0.81 24.14
N GLN A 128 -31.97 1.80 24.03
CA GLN A 128 -31.88 2.84 23.00
C GLN A 128 -30.55 3.61 23.06
N LYS A 129 -30.06 3.96 24.26
CA LYS A 129 -28.77 4.66 24.39
C LYS A 129 -27.62 3.81 23.86
N CYS A 130 -27.60 2.50 24.16
CA CYS A 130 -26.60 1.61 23.58
C CYS A 130 -26.69 1.63 22.05
N VAL A 131 -27.88 1.37 21.48
CA VAL A 131 -28.04 1.31 20.03
C VAL A 131 -27.64 2.63 19.35
N ASP A 132 -27.97 3.78 19.94
CA ASP A 132 -27.56 5.09 19.42
C ASP A 132 -26.05 5.29 19.50
N HIS A 133 -25.40 4.83 20.58
CA HIS A 133 -23.94 4.85 20.71
C HIS A 133 -23.26 4.00 19.63
N LEU A 134 -23.71 2.75 19.43
CA LEU A 134 -23.16 1.86 18.42
C LEU A 134 -23.38 2.40 17.00
N ARG A 135 -24.54 3.00 16.72
CA ARG A 135 -24.81 3.70 15.45
C ARG A 135 -23.88 4.89 15.25
N ALA A 136 -23.56 5.65 16.30
CA ALA A 136 -22.61 6.76 16.23
C ALA A 136 -21.19 6.27 15.91
N ARG A 137 -20.73 5.18 16.53
CA ARG A 137 -19.44 4.54 16.21
C ARG A 137 -19.39 3.96 14.80
N PHE A 138 -20.45 3.28 14.38
CA PHE A 138 -20.60 2.82 12.99
C PHE A 138 -20.56 3.98 11.99
N ARG A 139 -21.14 5.13 12.35
CA ARG A 139 -21.07 6.35 11.56
C ARG A 139 -19.67 6.94 11.47
N GLN A 140 -18.96 7.00 12.59
CA GLN A 140 -17.56 7.42 12.64
C GLN A 140 -16.71 6.61 11.64
N ALA A 141 -16.96 5.30 11.55
CA ALA A 141 -16.23 4.42 10.65
C ALA A 141 -16.39 4.82 9.18
N TRP A 142 -17.63 4.93 8.68
CA TRP A 142 -17.81 5.20 7.25
C TRP A 142 -17.49 6.64 6.86
N VAL A 143 -17.62 7.61 7.77
CA VAL A 143 -17.14 8.98 7.55
C VAL A 143 -15.62 8.99 7.40
N SER A 144 -14.91 8.25 8.25
CA SER A 144 -13.43 8.17 8.18
C SER A 144 -12.95 7.45 6.91
N ALA A 145 -13.73 6.50 6.40
CA ALA A 145 -13.37 5.73 5.20
C ALA A 145 -13.24 6.60 3.94
N GLU A 146 -13.90 7.77 3.89
CA GLU A 146 -13.78 8.71 2.76
C GLU A 146 -12.33 9.06 2.47
N MET A 147 -11.54 9.29 3.53
CA MET A 147 -10.14 9.72 3.43
C MET A 147 -9.18 8.62 2.96
N LEU A 148 -9.63 7.36 2.83
CA LEU A 148 -8.82 6.26 2.28
C LEU A 148 -8.48 6.47 0.80
N VAL A 149 -9.32 7.21 0.09
CA VAL A 149 -9.17 7.50 -1.33
C VAL A 149 -9.06 8.99 -1.59
N ASP A 150 -8.35 9.38 -2.64
CA ASP A 150 -8.34 10.77 -3.11
C ASP A 150 -9.49 11.07 -4.08
N GLU A 151 -9.62 12.32 -4.53
CA GLU A 151 -10.62 12.75 -5.50
C GLU A 151 -10.55 12.01 -6.84
N ARG A 152 -9.38 11.45 -7.17
CA ARG A 152 -9.16 10.58 -8.34
C ARG A 152 -9.41 9.10 -8.04
N ARG A 153 -10.00 8.81 -6.89
CA ARG A 153 -10.31 7.45 -6.39
C ARG A 153 -9.04 6.61 -6.20
N ARG A 154 -7.87 7.19 -5.97
CA ARG A 154 -6.63 6.44 -5.70
C ARG A 154 -6.51 6.20 -4.21
N ILE A 155 -5.98 5.04 -3.83
CA ILE A 155 -5.63 4.78 -2.42
C ILE A 155 -4.58 5.81 -2.00
N ARG A 156 -4.80 6.49 -0.86
CA ARG A 156 -3.84 7.45 -0.30
C ARG A 156 -2.82 6.70 0.57
N PRO A 157 -1.53 6.61 0.17
CA PRO A 157 -0.56 5.76 0.86
C PRO A 157 -0.43 6.05 2.36
N GLY A 158 -0.32 7.33 2.71
CA GLY A 158 -0.19 7.79 4.10
C GLY A 158 -1.40 7.46 4.98
N GLU A 159 -2.54 7.10 4.40
CA GLU A 159 -3.80 6.83 5.11
C GLU A 159 -4.04 5.34 5.36
N VAL A 160 -3.26 4.45 4.72
CA VAL A 160 -3.51 2.99 4.70
C VAL A 160 -2.31 2.14 5.11
N GLU A 161 -1.11 2.70 5.08
CA GLU A 161 0.13 1.95 5.31
C GLU A 161 0.18 1.42 6.75
N LEU A 162 0.46 0.13 6.94
CA LEU A 162 0.66 -0.51 8.26
C LEU A 162 2.12 -1.00 8.47
N THR A 163 2.99 -0.78 7.49
CA THR A 163 4.31 -1.44 7.39
C THR A 163 5.51 -0.57 7.75
N ASN A 164 5.34 0.75 7.94
CA ASN A 164 6.47 1.65 8.17
C ASN A 164 6.86 1.76 9.67
N ALA A 165 8.13 2.06 9.93
CA ALA A 165 8.70 2.15 11.29
C ALA A 165 8.24 3.39 12.08
N PHE A 166 7.67 4.39 11.42
CA PHE A 166 7.25 5.67 12.02
C PHE A 166 5.73 5.83 12.20
N GLY A 167 4.94 4.98 11.53
CA GLY A 167 3.47 4.98 11.57
C GLY A 167 2.88 3.67 12.09
N GLY A 168 3.61 2.55 12.14
CA GLY A 168 3.30 1.37 12.95
C GLY A 168 1.90 0.76 12.80
N ASP A 169 1.55 -0.14 13.72
CA ASP A 169 0.19 -0.61 13.95
C ASP A 169 -0.72 0.57 14.38
N CYS A 170 -2.04 0.41 14.28
CA CYS A 170 -2.99 1.40 14.75
C CYS A 170 -2.93 1.56 16.27
N ASN A 171 -3.22 2.77 16.77
CA ASN A 171 -3.35 3.04 18.20
C ASN A 171 -4.76 3.56 18.49
N PHE A 172 -5.48 2.91 19.40
CA PHE A 172 -6.88 3.20 19.73
C PHE A 172 -7.06 3.76 21.16
N ALA A 173 -5.99 4.30 21.74
CA ALA A 173 -6.01 4.95 23.05
C ALA A 173 -6.58 6.39 22.99
N PHE A 174 -7.22 6.85 24.06
CA PHE A 174 -7.78 8.20 24.26
C PHE A 174 -8.99 8.60 23.38
N PRO A 175 -10.20 8.11 23.67
CA PRO A 175 -11.43 8.50 22.96
C PRO A 175 -11.69 10.03 22.93
N SER A 176 -11.20 10.77 23.94
CA SER A 176 -11.38 12.22 24.08
C SER A 176 -10.30 13.07 23.41
N LEU A 177 -9.14 12.50 23.07
CA LEU A 177 -8.02 13.20 22.39
C LEU A 177 -7.86 12.75 20.93
N GLN A 178 -8.48 11.65 20.53
CA GLN A 178 -8.55 11.19 19.15
C GLN A 178 -9.62 11.97 18.38
N ILE A 179 -9.35 13.26 18.18
CA ILE A 179 -9.93 14.00 17.07
C ILE A 179 -9.32 13.36 15.81
N ASN A 180 -10.16 12.90 14.87
CA ASN A 180 -9.82 12.23 13.59
C ASN A 180 -8.70 12.89 12.74
N VAL A 181 -8.15 14.04 13.15
CA VAL A 181 -7.21 14.88 12.41
C VAL A 181 -5.79 14.31 12.35
N PHE A 182 -5.40 13.42 13.28
CA PHE A 182 -4.03 12.89 13.33
C PHE A 182 -3.92 11.38 13.08
N ALA A 183 -5.04 10.66 13.07
CA ALA A 183 -5.06 9.22 12.81
C ALA A 183 -5.28 8.95 11.32
N ARG A 184 -4.52 8.00 10.78
CA ARG A 184 -4.66 7.52 9.40
C ARG A 184 -6.07 7.00 9.17
N ALA A 185 -6.66 7.29 8.01
CA ALA A 185 -8.05 6.94 7.70
C ALA A 185 -8.37 5.45 7.92
N LYS A 186 -7.45 4.52 7.58
CA LYS A 186 -7.63 3.09 7.85
C LYS A 186 -7.80 2.81 9.34
N CYS A 187 -6.97 3.40 10.19
CA CYS A 187 -7.08 3.22 11.64
C CYS A 187 -8.37 3.84 12.18
N SER A 188 -8.71 5.08 11.83
CA SER A 188 -9.94 5.74 12.31
C SER A 188 -11.21 4.99 11.87
N THR A 189 -11.19 4.40 10.67
CA THR A 189 -12.29 3.57 10.17
C THR A 189 -12.41 2.27 10.97
N LEU A 190 -11.29 1.57 11.19
CA LEU A 190 -11.27 0.34 11.97
C LEU A 190 -11.64 0.58 13.43
N GLU A 191 -11.27 1.73 14.00
CA GLU A 191 -11.64 2.13 15.35
C GLU A 191 -13.16 2.26 15.51
N GLY A 192 -13.80 3.10 14.69
CA GLY A 192 -15.25 3.27 14.74
C GLY A 192 -16.00 1.96 14.52
N PHE A 193 -15.49 1.11 13.62
CA PHE A 193 -16.09 -0.17 13.32
C PHE A 193 -15.90 -1.17 14.47
N GLY A 194 -14.68 -1.27 15.02
CA GLY A 194 -14.35 -2.14 16.15
C GLY A 194 -15.10 -1.76 17.42
N ARG A 195 -15.17 -0.48 17.77
CA ARG A 195 -15.97 0.00 18.92
C ARG A 195 -17.46 -0.28 18.75
N ALA A 196 -17.99 -0.25 17.52
CA ALA A 196 -19.37 -0.65 17.27
C ALA A 196 -19.56 -2.18 17.41
N LEU A 197 -18.59 -2.97 16.92
CA LEU A 197 -18.61 -4.42 17.06
C LEU A 197 -18.52 -4.86 18.52
N HIS A 198 -17.73 -4.17 19.33
CA HIS A 198 -17.59 -4.41 20.76
C HIS A 198 -18.96 -4.50 21.45
N GLY A 199 -19.78 -3.44 21.37
CA GLY A 199 -21.11 -3.46 21.97
C GLY A 199 -22.10 -4.42 21.30
N VAL A 200 -21.93 -4.71 20.00
CA VAL A 200 -22.71 -5.78 19.33
C VAL A 200 -22.38 -7.14 19.93
N GLN A 201 -21.11 -7.41 20.25
CA GLN A 201 -20.67 -8.66 20.86
C GLN A 201 -21.13 -8.73 22.32
N ASP A 202 -20.94 -7.65 23.08
CA ASP A 202 -21.35 -7.54 24.49
C ASP A 202 -22.85 -7.69 24.70
N PHE A 203 -23.66 -7.20 23.76
CA PHE A 203 -25.10 -7.44 23.82
C PHE A 203 -25.42 -8.93 23.97
N TYR A 204 -24.68 -9.84 23.32
CA TYR A 204 -24.95 -11.28 23.43
C TYR A 204 -24.34 -11.91 24.69
N SER A 205 -23.22 -11.40 25.22
CA SER A 205 -22.67 -11.90 26.50
C SER A 205 -23.45 -11.40 27.71
N HIS A 206 -23.90 -10.14 27.72
CA HIS A 206 -24.50 -9.51 28.89
C HIS A 206 -26.03 -9.47 28.83
N SER A 207 -26.64 -10.15 27.86
CA SER A 207 -28.10 -10.29 27.78
C SER A 207 -28.57 -11.73 27.92
N ASN A 208 -29.88 -11.87 28.13
CA ASN A 208 -30.58 -13.15 28.09
C ASN A 208 -31.01 -13.58 26.68
N TRP A 209 -30.55 -12.91 25.61
CA TRP A 209 -31.02 -13.12 24.23
C TRP A 209 -30.85 -14.57 23.76
N ALA A 210 -29.62 -15.07 23.86
CA ALA A 210 -29.25 -16.41 23.41
C ALA A 210 -29.40 -17.48 24.50
N ASP A 211 -29.75 -17.05 25.72
CA ASP A 211 -29.75 -17.92 26.88
C ASP A 211 -30.96 -18.85 26.92
N GLU A 212 -30.72 -20.08 27.36
CA GLU A 212 -31.74 -20.99 27.86
C GLU A 212 -32.09 -20.65 29.33
N THR A 213 -33.33 -20.92 29.72
CA THR A 213 -33.79 -20.69 31.10
C THR A 213 -33.36 -21.82 32.03
N ASP A 214 -32.69 -21.52 33.14
CA ASP A 214 -32.50 -22.47 34.24
C ASP A 214 -33.81 -22.70 34.98
N THR A 215 -34.56 -23.71 34.53
CA THR A 215 -35.85 -24.11 35.12
C THR A 215 -35.73 -24.73 36.51
N SER A 216 -34.52 -25.00 37.01
CA SER A 216 -34.31 -25.53 38.37
C SER A 216 -34.40 -24.45 39.44
N LYS A 217 -34.34 -23.18 39.06
CA LYS A 217 -34.42 -22.01 39.94
C LYS A 217 -35.64 -21.15 39.56
N PRO A 218 -36.27 -20.48 40.54
CA PRO A 218 -37.31 -19.51 40.22
C PRO A 218 -36.74 -18.34 39.41
N ILE A 219 -37.62 -17.65 38.68
CA ILE A 219 -37.26 -16.38 38.03
C ILE A 219 -36.98 -15.33 39.12
N SER A 220 -35.80 -14.71 39.05
CA SER A 220 -35.36 -13.65 39.98
C SER A 220 -34.28 -12.77 39.35
N GLU A 221 -33.82 -11.76 40.07
CA GLU A 221 -32.68 -10.90 39.70
C GLU A 221 -31.38 -11.69 39.51
N THR A 222 -31.23 -12.84 40.17
CA THR A 222 -30.05 -13.72 40.02
C THR A 222 -30.28 -14.87 39.03
N ASN A 223 -31.49 -15.02 38.51
CA ASN A 223 -31.86 -16.01 37.52
C ASN A 223 -32.96 -15.46 36.59
N PRO A 224 -32.64 -14.48 35.74
CA PRO A 224 -33.59 -13.96 34.76
C PRO A 224 -33.96 -15.06 33.74
N PRO A 225 -35.16 -14.98 33.15
CA PRO A 225 -35.58 -15.95 32.12
C PRO A 225 -34.66 -15.82 30.90
N GLY A 226 -34.30 -16.92 30.27
CA GLY A 226 -33.63 -16.92 28.96
C GLY A 226 -34.63 -16.81 27.81
N LEU A 227 -34.26 -16.15 26.70
CA LEU A 227 -35.13 -16.02 25.52
C LEU A 227 -34.97 -17.17 24.50
N ALA A 228 -33.85 -17.90 24.55
CA ALA A 228 -33.50 -18.97 23.63
C ALA A 228 -33.62 -18.57 22.14
N LEU A 229 -33.26 -17.32 21.81
CA LEU A 229 -33.24 -16.85 20.43
C LEU A 229 -31.91 -17.23 19.76
N HIS A 230 -31.98 -17.69 18.51
CA HIS A 230 -30.82 -18.19 17.76
C HIS A 230 -30.39 -17.28 16.60
N GLY A 231 -31.10 -16.18 16.38
CA GLY A 231 -30.80 -15.19 15.34
C GLY A 231 -30.26 -13.89 15.92
N THR A 232 -29.87 -12.97 15.05
CA THR A 232 -29.38 -11.65 15.45
C THR A 232 -30.51 -10.73 15.89
N ALA A 233 -30.20 -9.80 16.81
CA ALA A 233 -31.16 -8.81 17.27
C ALA A 233 -31.39 -7.74 16.19
N LYS A 234 -32.60 -7.70 15.61
CA LYS A 234 -32.95 -6.79 14.50
C LYS A 234 -32.75 -5.31 14.82
N PHE A 235 -32.88 -4.92 16.09
CA PHE A 235 -32.68 -3.55 16.53
C PHE A 235 -31.20 -3.11 16.54
N LEU A 236 -30.26 -4.06 16.39
CA LEU A 236 -28.84 -3.80 16.18
C LEU A 236 -28.48 -3.55 14.70
N ASP A 237 -29.46 -3.25 13.82
CA ASP A 237 -29.15 -2.65 12.52
C ASP A 237 -28.56 -1.24 12.72
N LEU A 238 -27.24 -1.15 12.58
CA LEU A 238 -26.48 0.08 12.82
C LEU A 238 -26.62 1.11 11.69
N ARG A 239 -27.29 0.78 10.58
CA ARG A 239 -27.65 1.74 9.53
C ARG A 239 -28.98 2.44 9.80
N ALA A 240 -29.82 1.85 10.64
CA ALA A 240 -31.11 2.41 10.97
C ALA A 240 -30.96 3.74 11.75
N SER A 241 -32.00 4.57 11.70
CA SER A 241 -32.04 5.84 12.41
C SER A 241 -33.31 5.94 13.26
N GLY A 242 -33.25 6.75 14.32
CA GLY A 242 -34.37 6.98 15.22
C GLY A 242 -34.60 5.84 16.23
N PRO A 243 -35.75 5.87 16.92
CA PRO A 243 -36.03 4.94 18.02
C PRO A 243 -36.16 3.49 17.53
N ILE A 244 -35.75 2.55 18.38
CA ILE A 244 -35.98 1.12 18.20
C ILE A 244 -37.50 0.88 18.16
N PRO A 245 -38.04 0.21 17.12
CA PRO A 245 -39.44 -0.17 17.11
C PRO A 245 -39.77 -1.10 18.29
N GLU A 246 -40.83 -0.80 19.04
CA GLU A 246 -41.19 -1.55 20.25
C GLU A 246 -41.45 -3.04 19.97
N ASP A 247 -41.94 -3.39 18.77
CA ASP A 247 -42.19 -4.76 18.33
C ASP A 247 -40.91 -5.56 18.06
N GLN A 248 -39.75 -4.90 17.98
CA GLN A 248 -38.44 -5.55 17.86
C GLN A 248 -37.82 -5.90 19.21
N ILE A 249 -38.31 -5.34 20.32
CA ILE A 249 -37.79 -5.58 21.67
C ILE A 249 -38.63 -6.69 22.32
N PRO A 250 -38.10 -7.91 22.53
CA PRO A 250 -38.83 -8.93 23.27
C PRO A 250 -39.17 -8.42 24.68
N TYR A 251 -40.42 -8.62 25.11
CA TYR A 251 -40.88 -8.09 26.40
C TYR A 251 -39.99 -8.51 27.59
N ASN A 252 -39.51 -9.75 27.57
CA ASN A 252 -38.63 -10.33 28.59
C ASN A 252 -37.12 -10.13 28.33
N LEU A 253 -36.72 -9.29 27.36
CA LEU A 253 -35.31 -8.98 27.13
C LEU A 253 -34.71 -8.28 28.35
N THR A 254 -33.59 -8.76 28.85
CA THR A 254 -32.82 -8.09 29.90
C THR A 254 -31.36 -8.08 29.53
N THR A 255 -30.69 -6.96 29.77
CA THR A 255 -29.23 -6.89 29.88
C THR A 255 -28.82 -6.74 31.34
N GLY A 256 -27.53 -6.67 31.64
CA GLY A 256 -27.03 -6.57 33.02
C GLY A 256 -26.85 -5.13 33.47
N CYS A 257 -27.16 -4.84 34.74
CA CYS A 257 -26.76 -3.59 35.38
C CYS A 257 -25.28 -3.65 35.76
N PHE A 258 -24.50 -2.64 35.37
CA PHE A 258 -23.06 -2.60 35.63
C PHE A 258 -22.71 -1.62 36.76
N THR A 259 -21.88 -2.08 37.69
CA THR A 259 -21.33 -1.28 38.79
C THR A 259 -20.00 -1.86 39.22
N ILE A 260 -19.16 -1.08 39.90
CA ILE A 260 -17.90 -1.55 40.48
C ILE A 260 -17.99 -1.51 42.01
N PRO A 261 -17.72 -2.62 42.73
CA PRO A 261 -17.42 -3.96 42.21
C PRO A 261 -18.65 -4.63 41.60
N ASP A 262 -18.47 -5.32 40.48
CA ASP A 262 -19.51 -6.15 39.88
C ASP A 262 -19.66 -7.44 40.69
N GLY A 263 -20.87 -7.97 40.72
CA GLY A 263 -21.15 -9.19 41.47
C GLY A 263 -22.63 -9.45 41.65
N THR A 264 -22.92 -10.60 42.26
CA THR A 264 -24.30 -11.04 42.53
C THR A 264 -24.43 -11.44 44.00
N PRO A 265 -25.30 -10.81 44.80
CA PRO A 265 -26.25 -9.76 44.44
C PRO A 265 -25.58 -8.41 44.14
N GLY A 266 -26.22 -7.58 43.31
CA GLY A 266 -25.68 -6.27 42.91
C GLY A 266 -25.53 -5.27 44.05
N SER A 267 -24.65 -4.29 43.83
CA SER A 267 -24.32 -3.23 44.79
C SER A 267 -24.66 -1.84 44.23
N GLY A 268 -24.70 -0.81 45.08
CA GLY A 268 -24.96 0.57 44.66
C GLY A 268 -26.26 0.71 43.83
N ASP A 269 -26.14 1.30 42.65
CA ASP A 269 -27.26 1.52 41.72
C ASP A 269 -27.79 0.22 41.06
N CYS A 270 -27.08 -0.89 41.22
CA CYS A 270 -27.50 -2.23 40.80
C CYS A 270 -28.10 -3.07 41.92
N ALA A 271 -28.28 -2.52 43.13
CA ALA A 271 -28.90 -3.25 44.23
C ALA A 271 -30.33 -3.70 43.89
N GLY A 272 -30.58 -5.01 43.95
CA GLY A 272 -31.89 -5.61 43.62
C GLY A 272 -32.21 -5.69 42.12
N ARG A 273 -31.23 -5.43 41.26
CA ARG A 273 -31.34 -5.55 39.80
C ARG A 273 -30.57 -6.77 39.30
N VAL A 274 -30.90 -7.24 38.10
CA VAL A 274 -30.09 -8.20 37.34
C VAL A 274 -28.77 -7.53 37.02
N THR A 275 -27.66 -8.11 37.46
CA THR A 275 -26.33 -7.53 37.27
C THR A 275 -25.68 -8.03 35.99
N HIS A 276 -24.71 -7.27 35.51
CA HIS A 276 -23.76 -7.69 34.49
C HIS A 276 -23.19 -9.07 34.84
N HIS A 277 -22.64 -9.25 36.05
CA HIS A 277 -22.15 -10.54 36.52
C HIS A 277 -23.19 -11.68 36.46
N ALA A 278 -24.47 -11.40 36.74
CA ALA A 278 -25.52 -12.43 36.69
C ALA A 278 -25.84 -12.92 35.27
N LEU A 279 -25.51 -12.14 34.24
CA LEU A 279 -25.73 -12.47 32.82
C LEU A 279 -24.45 -12.84 32.06
N ASN A 280 -23.28 -12.48 32.60
CA ASN A 280 -21.94 -12.63 32.02
C ASN A 280 -21.66 -14.04 31.45
N LYS A 281 -21.01 -14.05 30.28
CA LYS A 281 -20.55 -15.22 29.52
C LYS A 281 -19.12 -15.03 28.99
N ASP A 282 -18.27 -14.35 29.76
CA ASP A 282 -17.04 -13.65 29.32
C ASP A 282 -15.74 -14.33 29.74
N HIS A 283 -15.83 -15.55 30.25
CA HIS A 283 -14.68 -16.33 30.71
C HIS A 283 -14.52 -17.64 29.93
N GLY A 284 -15.02 -17.72 28.70
CA GLY A 284 -15.02 -18.94 27.91
C GLY A 284 -13.93 -19.02 26.85
N VAL A 285 -13.47 -20.24 26.57
CA VAL A 285 -12.46 -20.47 25.52
C VAL A 285 -13.11 -20.65 24.16
N ILE A 286 -12.68 -19.85 23.18
CA ILE A 286 -13.13 -19.91 21.78
C ILE A 286 -11.96 -20.38 20.90
N HIS A 287 -12.18 -21.38 20.05
CA HIS A 287 -11.17 -21.84 19.08
C HIS A 287 -11.50 -21.35 17.66
N LEU A 288 -10.47 -21.04 16.87
CA LEU A 288 -10.62 -20.53 15.50
C LEU A 288 -11.19 -21.56 14.49
N ASP A 289 -11.32 -22.82 14.89
CA ASP A 289 -12.04 -23.85 14.12
C ASP A 289 -13.55 -23.85 14.38
N GLY A 290 -14.03 -22.95 15.25
CA GLY A 290 -15.44 -22.81 15.63
C GLY A 290 -15.89 -23.77 16.73
N THR A 291 -14.95 -24.47 17.38
CA THR A 291 -15.22 -25.25 18.60
C THR A 291 -15.04 -24.38 19.85
N PHE A 292 -15.59 -24.84 20.97
CA PHE A 292 -15.62 -24.12 22.25
C PHE A 292 -15.03 -24.99 23.36
N GLY A 293 -14.26 -24.36 24.25
CA GLY A 293 -13.80 -24.97 25.49
C GLY A 293 -14.74 -24.68 26.66
N ASP A 294 -14.24 -24.81 27.88
CA ASP A 294 -15.00 -24.51 29.09
C ASP A 294 -15.32 -23.01 29.18
N ALA A 295 -16.50 -22.67 29.69
CA ALA A 295 -16.98 -21.28 29.85
C ALA A 295 -16.34 -20.50 31.02
N GLY A 296 -15.34 -21.10 31.68
CA GLY A 296 -14.61 -20.57 32.84
C GLY A 296 -15.46 -20.42 34.11
N PRO A 297 -14.81 -20.30 35.29
CA PRO A 297 -15.49 -19.96 36.54
C PRO A 297 -15.93 -18.49 36.53
N GLY A 298 -17.00 -18.15 37.25
CA GLY A 298 -17.46 -16.76 37.37
C GLY A 298 -18.40 -16.29 36.25
N SER A 299 -18.94 -17.23 35.49
CA SER A 299 -19.98 -17.02 34.46
C SER A 299 -21.26 -17.75 34.87
N PRO A 300 -22.08 -17.24 35.84
CA PRO A 300 -23.18 -17.99 36.45
C PRO A 300 -24.19 -18.57 35.45
N ARG A 301 -24.41 -17.89 34.32
CA ARG A 301 -25.29 -18.37 33.24
C ARG A 301 -24.76 -19.60 32.55
N SER A 302 -23.46 -19.63 32.28
CA SER A 302 -22.79 -20.74 31.61
C SER A 302 -22.47 -21.88 32.57
N GLU A 303 -22.26 -21.60 33.85
CA GLU A 303 -22.15 -22.63 34.90
C GLU A 303 -23.48 -23.38 35.09
N ALA A 304 -24.61 -22.67 35.01
CA ALA A 304 -25.93 -23.29 35.07
C ALA A 304 -26.25 -24.10 33.81
N ILE A 305 -25.97 -23.53 32.63
CA ILE A 305 -26.21 -24.17 31.33
C ILE A 305 -25.06 -23.81 30.39
N SER A 306 -24.11 -24.73 30.19
CA SER A 306 -22.88 -24.49 29.42
C SER A 306 -23.11 -23.99 28.00
N ARG A 307 -24.23 -24.39 27.39
CA ARG A 307 -24.59 -24.00 26.02
C ARG A 307 -24.92 -22.51 25.86
N ASN A 308 -25.21 -21.78 26.94
CA ASN A 308 -25.49 -20.35 26.89
C ASN A 308 -24.30 -19.56 26.32
N PHE A 309 -23.07 -19.90 26.74
CA PHE A 309 -21.84 -19.35 26.16
C PHE A 309 -21.77 -19.59 24.66
N GLU A 310 -21.89 -20.85 24.23
CA GLU A 310 -21.80 -21.22 22.82
C GLU A 310 -22.86 -20.51 21.96
N ASN A 311 -24.10 -20.41 22.46
CA ASN A 311 -25.19 -19.75 21.77
C ASN A 311 -24.93 -18.24 21.62
N ALA A 312 -24.41 -17.58 22.68
CA ALA A 312 -24.03 -16.17 22.65
C ALA A 312 -22.92 -15.91 21.64
N VAL A 313 -21.84 -16.70 21.66
CA VAL A 313 -20.73 -16.59 20.70
C VAL A 313 -21.21 -16.78 19.27
N ARG A 314 -22.07 -17.77 19.00
CA ARG A 314 -22.64 -17.99 17.65
C ARG A 314 -23.44 -16.78 17.17
N CYS A 315 -24.25 -16.18 18.04
CA CYS A 315 -25.00 -14.96 17.70
C CYS A 315 -24.08 -13.76 17.48
N ALA A 316 -23.05 -13.58 18.31
CA ALA A 316 -22.08 -12.50 18.19
C ALA A 316 -21.26 -12.59 16.88
N VAL A 317 -20.80 -13.79 16.51
CA VAL A 317 -20.11 -14.03 15.23
C VAL A 317 -21.03 -13.71 14.04
N GLN A 318 -22.28 -14.19 14.08
CA GLN A 318 -23.23 -13.95 13.01
C GLN A 318 -23.59 -12.45 12.89
N SER A 319 -23.84 -11.78 14.01
CA SER A 319 -24.12 -10.36 14.06
C SER A 319 -22.94 -9.53 13.55
N SER A 320 -21.71 -9.89 13.92
CA SER A 320 -20.50 -9.23 13.41
C SER A 320 -20.39 -9.34 11.89
N LYS A 321 -20.66 -10.53 11.32
CA LYS A 321 -20.70 -10.74 9.86
C LYS A 321 -21.77 -9.88 9.17
N GLU A 322 -22.95 -9.81 9.74
CA GLU A 322 -24.05 -8.97 9.23
C GLU A 322 -23.70 -7.48 9.31
N THR A 323 -23.10 -7.02 10.41
CA THR A 323 -22.63 -5.64 10.57
C THR A 323 -21.55 -5.28 9.55
N TRP A 324 -20.60 -6.18 9.27
CA TRP A 324 -19.61 -5.97 8.19
C TRP A 324 -20.27 -5.94 6.80
N ALA A 325 -21.21 -6.84 6.52
CA ALA A 325 -21.95 -6.82 5.26
C ALA A 325 -22.69 -5.49 5.07
N ALA A 326 -23.40 -5.02 6.09
CA ALA A 326 -24.09 -3.74 6.11
C ALA A 326 -23.12 -2.56 5.93
N PHE A 327 -21.94 -2.59 6.55
CA PHE A 327 -20.93 -1.55 6.39
C PHE A 327 -20.44 -1.45 4.94
N ARG A 328 -20.14 -2.58 4.30
CA ARG A 328 -19.71 -2.61 2.89
C ARG A 328 -20.79 -2.13 1.94
N GLU A 329 -22.04 -2.51 2.18
CA GLU A 329 -23.18 -1.98 1.41
C GLU A 329 -23.29 -0.47 1.57
N HIS A 330 -23.21 0.02 2.81
CA HIS A 330 -23.28 1.45 3.09
C HIS A 330 -22.16 2.24 2.41
N LEU A 331 -20.91 1.76 2.41
CA LEU A 331 -19.82 2.42 1.68
C LEU A 331 -20.09 2.55 0.18
N ARG A 332 -20.69 1.52 -0.43
CA ARG A 332 -21.05 1.55 -1.86
C ARG A 332 -22.23 2.48 -2.12
N GLU A 333 -23.20 2.52 -1.23
CA GLU A 333 -24.36 3.42 -1.33
C GLU A 333 -23.94 4.89 -1.19
N GLN A 334 -23.08 5.21 -0.21
CA GLN A 334 -22.68 6.58 0.08
C GLN A 334 -21.64 7.12 -0.91
N TYR A 335 -20.59 6.34 -1.21
CA TYR A 335 -19.46 6.82 -2.02
C TYR A 335 -19.46 6.29 -3.47
N GLY A 336 -20.50 5.53 -3.83
CA GLY A 336 -20.59 4.83 -5.10
C GLY A 336 -19.78 3.54 -5.14
N THR A 337 -20.17 2.60 -6.01
CA THR A 337 -19.61 1.25 -6.10
C THR A 337 -18.08 1.23 -6.26
N VAL A 338 -17.53 2.21 -6.97
CA VAL A 338 -16.10 2.28 -7.29
C VAL A 338 -15.27 2.63 -6.07
N ALA A 339 -15.54 3.81 -5.48
CA ALA A 339 -14.82 4.29 -4.33
C ALA A 339 -15.09 3.37 -3.13
N GLY A 340 -16.35 2.97 -2.92
CA GLY A 340 -16.73 2.02 -1.88
C GLY A 340 -15.95 0.70 -1.97
N ASN A 341 -15.80 0.09 -3.16
CA ASN A 341 -15.01 -1.14 -3.29
C ASN A 341 -13.51 -0.93 -3.03
N LEU A 342 -12.95 0.24 -3.35
CA LEU A 342 -11.55 0.56 -3.05
C LEU A 342 -11.33 0.79 -1.55
N MET A 343 -12.26 1.48 -0.88
CA MET A 343 -12.27 1.63 0.57
C MET A 343 -12.35 0.26 1.26
N ILE A 344 -13.28 -0.60 0.83
CA ILE A 344 -13.41 -1.97 1.35
C ILE A 344 -12.11 -2.75 1.16
N CYS A 345 -11.53 -2.72 -0.05
CA CYS A 345 -10.24 -3.36 -0.33
C CYS A 345 -9.14 -2.83 0.60
N ALA A 346 -9.06 -1.51 0.82
CA ALA A 346 -8.03 -0.92 1.66
C ALA A 346 -8.14 -1.31 3.13
N LEU A 347 -9.36 -1.49 3.64
CA LEU A 347 -9.59 -1.91 5.02
C LEU A 347 -9.15 -3.35 5.26
N VAL A 348 -9.38 -4.25 4.29
CA VAL A 348 -9.16 -5.69 4.47
C VAL A 348 -7.78 -6.20 4.02
N ARG A 349 -7.09 -5.48 3.13
CA ARG A 349 -5.77 -5.87 2.58
C ARG A 349 -4.62 -5.38 3.44
N ASP A 350 -3.58 -6.20 3.59
CA ASP A 350 -2.38 -5.83 4.35
C ASP A 350 -1.49 -4.82 3.62
N ASP A 351 -1.48 -4.87 2.29
CA ASP A 351 -0.82 -3.88 1.42
C ASP A 351 -1.82 -3.30 0.40
N PRO A 352 -2.70 -2.37 0.83
CA PRO A 352 -3.69 -1.75 -0.04
C PRO A 352 -3.09 -1.01 -1.24
N ILE A 353 -1.92 -0.40 -1.04
CA ILE A 353 -1.25 0.40 -2.07
C ILE A 353 -0.92 -0.50 -3.26
N LYS A 354 -0.47 -1.74 -3.01
CA LYS A 354 -0.19 -2.71 -4.06
C LYS A 354 -1.44 -3.42 -4.56
N ASP A 355 -2.32 -3.85 -3.67
CA ASP A 355 -3.38 -4.81 -3.99
C ASP A 355 -4.68 -4.17 -4.53
N CYS A 356 -4.94 -2.90 -4.18
CA CYS A 356 -6.22 -2.23 -4.44
C CYS A 356 -6.17 -1.24 -5.62
N ARG A 357 -5.24 -1.39 -6.56
CA ARG A 357 -5.09 -0.45 -7.70
C ARG A 357 -6.12 -0.62 -8.81
N LYS A 358 -6.72 -1.81 -8.94
CA LYS A 358 -7.76 -2.12 -9.94
C LYS A 358 -7.36 -1.72 -11.37
N ARG A 359 -6.14 -2.08 -11.78
CA ARG A 359 -5.58 -1.74 -13.09
C ARG A 359 -6.18 -2.64 -14.17
N MET A 360 -6.38 -2.09 -15.37
CA MET A 360 -6.82 -2.81 -16.55
C MET A 360 -5.73 -2.71 -17.61
N ALA A 361 -5.10 -3.84 -17.93
CA ALA A 361 -4.00 -3.85 -18.87
C ALA A 361 -4.28 -4.77 -20.06
N VAL A 362 -4.06 -4.30 -21.27
CA VAL A 362 -3.97 -5.16 -22.46
C VAL A 362 -2.50 -5.27 -22.83
N ILE A 363 -1.97 -6.47 -22.98
CA ILE A 363 -0.66 -6.69 -23.60
C ILE A 363 -0.86 -7.17 -25.03
N ALA A 364 -0.44 -6.33 -25.98
CA ALA A 364 -0.60 -6.56 -27.41
C ALA A 364 0.75 -6.98 -28.01
N LEU A 365 0.81 -8.21 -28.51
CA LEU A 365 2.00 -8.88 -29.03
C LEU A 365 1.95 -8.96 -30.56
N ASP A 366 2.97 -8.44 -31.23
CA ASP A 366 3.10 -8.45 -32.68
C ASP A 366 3.42 -9.87 -33.17
N ALA A 367 2.41 -10.49 -33.76
CA ALA A 367 2.43 -11.80 -34.40
C ALA A 367 2.51 -11.67 -35.93
N SER A 368 3.04 -10.57 -36.47
CA SER A 368 3.29 -10.44 -37.91
C SER A 368 4.43 -11.34 -38.40
N SER A 369 4.48 -11.59 -39.71
CA SER A 369 5.60 -12.29 -40.33
C SER A 369 6.95 -11.59 -40.10
N ARG A 370 6.96 -10.25 -39.92
CA ARG A 370 8.18 -9.50 -39.64
C ARG A 370 8.72 -9.80 -38.24
N SER A 371 7.85 -9.87 -37.25
CA SER A 371 8.20 -10.26 -35.88
C SER A 371 8.90 -11.62 -35.83
N GLY A 372 8.37 -12.59 -36.59
CA GLY A 372 9.00 -13.90 -36.76
C GLY A 372 10.36 -13.83 -37.46
N ALA A 373 10.48 -13.01 -38.52
CA ALA A 373 11.72 -12.88 -39.30
C ALA A 373 12.90 -12.30 -38.51
N VAL A 374 12.65 -11.52 -37.46
CA VAL A 374 13.69 -10.94 -36.59
C VAL A 374 13.76 -11.61 -35.21
N GLU A 375 13.14 -12.79 -35.07
CA GLU A 375 13.13 -13.61 -33.84
C GLU A 375 12.62 -12.87 -32.60
N ALA A 376 11.77 -11.85 -32.77
CA ALA A 376 11.29 -11.02 -31.67
C ALA A 376 10.25 -11.74 -30.79
N SER A 377 9.55 -12.74 -31.31
CA SER A 377 8.44 -13.43 -30.61
C SER A 377 8.83 -13.97 -29.24
N GLY A 378 10.01 -14.57 -29.11
CA GLY A 378 10.49 -15.11 -27.83
C GLY A 378 10.67 -14.01 -26.77
N LEU A 379 11.25 -12.87 -27.16
CA LEU A 379 11.42 -11.73 -26.27
C LEU A 379 10.08 -11.09 -25.90
N GLN A 380 9.13 -10.99 -26.85
CA GLN A 380 7.79 -10.48 -26.58
C GLN A 380 7.06 -11.30 -25.51
N VAL A 381 7.11 -12.63 -25.64
CA VAL A 381 6.54 -13.56 -24.64
C VAL A 381 7.26 -13.41 -23.29
N GLN A 382 8.58 -13.26 -23.29
CA GLN A 382 9.33 -13.03 -22.04
C GLN A 382 8.92 -11.72 -21.36
N ILE A 383 8.81 -10.62 -22.10
CA ILE A 383 8.31 -9.34 -21.58
C ILE A 383 6.90 -9.51 -21.00
N ALA A 384 6.02 -10.27 -21.67
CA ALA A 384 4.67 -10.51 -21.20
C ALA A 384 4.61 -11.35 -19.91
N GLN A 385 5.51 -12.33 -19.78
CA GLN A 385 5.68 -13.09 -18.55
C GLN A 385 6.18 -12.21 -17.39
N GLU A 386 7.19 -11.39 -17.62
CA GLU A 386 7.69 -10.43 -16.62
C GLU A 386 6.60 -9.43 -16.21
N PHE A 387 5.81 -8.95 -17.18
CA PHE A 387 4.68 -8.06 -16.92
C PHE A 387 3.65 -8.72 -15.99
N LYS A 388 3.24 -9.96 -16.30
CA LYS A 388 2.34 -10.74 -15.45
C LYS A 388 2.85 -10.84 -14.01
N LEU A 389 4.15 -11.09 -13.82
CA LEU A 389 4.76 -11.26 -12.49
C LEU A 389 4.76 -9.98 -11.64
N LYS A 390 4.68 -8.79 -12.26
CA LYS A 390 4.62 -7.50 -11.57
C LYS A 390 3.20 -7.06 -11.20
N LEU A 391 2.17 -7.71 -11.76
CA LEU A 391 0.78 -7.46 -11.39
C LEU A 391 0.41 -8.23 -10.11
N SER A 392 -0.57 -7.73 -9.36
CA SER A 392 -1.04 -8.45 -8.18
C SER A 392 -1.90 -9.64 -8.62
N SER A 393 -1.40 -10.87 -8.41
CA SER A 393 -2.02 -12.12 -8.88
C SER A 393 -3.45 -12.31 -8.38
N HIS A 394 -3.73 -11.85 -7.16
CA HIS A 394 -5.04 -11.92 -6.50
C HIS A 394 -5.54 -10.54 -6.07
N GLY A 395 -5.03 -9.47 -6.69
CA GLY A 395 -5.50 -8.11 -6.46
C GLY A 395 -6.72 -7.76 -7.31
N LEU A 396 -6.99 -6.47 -7.42
CA LEU A 396 -8.04 -5.95 -8.30
C LEU A 396 -7.59 -5.79 -9.76
N ASP A 397 -6.33 -6.06 -10.08
CA ASP A 397 -5.79 -5.93 -11.43
C ASP A 397 -6.40 -6.97 -12.38
N ARG A 398 -6.57 -6.57 -13.64
CA ARG A 398 -6.93 -7.46 -14.74
C ARG A 398 -6.01 -7.26 -15.91
N ILE A 399 -5.79 -8.35 -16.64
CA ILE A 399 -4.97 -8.39 -17.82
C ILE A 399 -5.68 -9.15 -18.94
N GLU A 400 -5.54 -8.64 -20.15
CA GLU A 400 -5.87 -9.31 -21.40
C GLU A 400 -4.60 -9.49 -22.23
N VAL A 401 -4.50 -10.62 -22.94
CA VAL A 401 -3.41 -10.88 -23.89
C VAL A 401 -3.98 -10.94 -25.28
N MET A 402 -3.43 -10.13 -26.16
CA MET A 402 -3.81 -10.02 -27.56
C MET A 402 -2.60 -10.30 -28.44
N GLU A 403 -2.80 -11.09 -29.49
CA GLU A 403 -1.86 -11.26 -30.59
C GLU A 403 -2.37 -10.42 -31.76
N PHE A 404 -1.51 -9.66 -32.44
CA PHE A 404 -1.94 -8.86 -33.58
C PHE A 404 -1.03 -8.98 -34.78
N ALA A 405 -1.64 -9.02 -35.96
CA ALA A 405 -1.02 -8.78 -37.25
C ALA A 405 -1.97 -7.88 -38.03
N GLU A 406 -2.63 -8.38 -39.08
CA GLU A 406 -3.59 -7.60 -39.87
C GLU A 406 -4.90 -7.41 -39.10
N ALA A 407 -5.31 -8.45 -38.37
CA ALA A 407 -6.41 -8.42 -37.42
C ALA A 407 -5.91 -8.86 -36.03
N PRO A 408 -6.34 -8.19 -34.95
CA PRO A 408 -6.07 -8.62 -33.59
C PRO A 408 -6.87 -9.86 -33.22
N LYS A 409 -6.30 -10.68 -32.34
CA LYS A 409 -6.90 -11.88 -31.77
C LYS A 409 -6.65 -11.89 -30.27
N ILE A 410 -7.71 -11.84 -29.49
CA ILE A 410 -7.65 -12.02 -28.04
C ILE A 410 -7.36 -13.50 -27.77
N VAL A 411 -6.21 -13.78 -27.16
CA VAL A 411 -5.81 -15.14 -26.79
C VAL A 411 -6.08 -15.46 -25.34
N HIS A 412 -6.14 -14.43 -24.50
CA HIS A 412 -6.63 -14.53 -23.14
C HIS A 412 -7.49 -13.30 -22.83
N PRO A 413 -8.81 -13.44 -22.61
CA PRO A 413 -9.69 -12.31 -22.34
C PRO A 413 -9.34 -11.63 -21.01
N MET A 414 -9.81 -10.39 -20.83
CA MET A 414 -9.62 -9.62 -19.60
C MET A 414 -9.96 -10.43 -18.33
N GLY A 415 -8.94 -10.77 -17.54
CA GLY A 415 -9.05 -11.68 -16.39
C GLY A 415 -7.95 -11.48 -15.35
N PHE A 416 -7.88 -12.35 -14.35
CA PHE A 416 -6.83 -12.26 -13.34
C PHE A 416 -5.45 -12.63 -13.92
N PRO A 417 -4.35 -11.96 -13.51
CA PRO A 417 -3.03 -12.26 -14.04
C PRO A 417 -2.61 -13.73 -13.88
N GLU A 418 -3.04 -14.39 -12.81
CA GLU A 418 -2.67 -15.78 -12.54
C GLU A 418 -3.15 -16.77 -13.62
N SER A 419 -4.32 -16.53 -14.23
CA SER A 419 -4.92 -17.44 -15.21
C SER A 419 -4.26 -17.36 -16.59
N VAL A 420 -3.48 -16.31 -16.84
CA VAL A 420 -2.82 -16.10 -18.13
C VAL A 420 -1.72 -17.14 -18.34
N THR A 421 -1.79 -17.85 -19.46
CA THR A 421 -0.68 -18.67 -19.97
C THR A 421 -0.19 -18.06 -21.28
N PHE A 422 1.12 -18.16 -21.51
CA PHE A 422 1.75 -17.68 -22.73
C PHE A 422 2.25 -18.86 -23.55
N SER A 423 1.92 -18.87 -24.84
CA SER A 423 2.41 -19.81 -25.84
C SER A 423 3.32 -19.09 -26.84
N GLU A 424 3.99 -19.86 -27.71
CA GLU A 424 4.68 -19.29 -28.86
C GLU A 424 3.70 -18.55 -29.78
N LEU A 425 4.15 -17.43 -30.37
CA LEU A 425 3.34 -16.62 -31.29
C LEU A 425 3.29 -17.27 -32.67
N ASP A 426 2.09 -17.41 -33.23
CA ASP A 426 1.87 -17.84 -34.62
C ASP A 426 2.11 -16.66 -35.59
N THR A 427 3.36 -16.47 -36.02
CA THR A 427 3.77 -15.29 -36.77
C THR A 427 3.35 -15.32 -38.23
N LYS A 428 2.34 -14.53 -38.61
CA LYS A 428 1.83 -14.42 -39.98
C LYS A 428 1.20 -13.06 -40.28
N GLY A 429 1.20 -12.67 -41.55
CA GLY A 429 0.52 -11.46 -42.01
C GLY A 429 1.32 -10.18 -41.74
N ARG A 430 0.71 -9.04 -42.08
CA ARG A 430 1.29 -7.70 -41.93
C ARG A 430 0.94 -7.11 -40.57
N THR A 431 1.84 -6.36 -39.96
CA THR A 431 1.57 -5.59 -38.72
C THR A 431 0.52 -4.50 -38.99
N ASN A 432 -0.49 -4.35 -38.13
CA ASN A 432 -1.42 -3.23 -38.12
C ASN A 432 -1.63 -2.73 -36.68
N ILE A 433 -0.82 -1.74 -36.29
CA ILE A 433 -0.81 -1.22 -34.91
C ILE A 433 -2.12 -0.51 -34.57
N GLY A 434 -2.70 0.25 -35.51
CA GLY A 434 -3.93 0.98 -35.26
C GLY A 434 -5.09 0.05 -34.91
N ASN A 435 -5.23 -1.08 -35.61
CA ASN A 435 -6.28 -2.06 -35.31
C ASN A 435 -6.08 -2.73 -33.94
N ALA A 436 -4.84 -3.02 -33.56
CA ALA A 436 -4.53 -3.57 -32.24
C ALA A 436 -4.87 -2.59 -31.11
N LEU A 437 -4.50 -1.31 -31.27
CA LEU A 437 -4.83 -0.27 -30.30
C LEU A 437 -6.34 -0.01 -30.21
N ASP A 438 -7.05 0.00 -31.33
CA ASP A 438 -8.50 0.21 -31.36
C ASP A 438 -9.25 -0.81 -30.52
N VAL A 439 -8.98 -2.11 -30.75
CA VAL A 439 -9.60 -3.21 -29.99
C VAL A 439 -9.16 -3.18 -28.53
N ALA A 440 -7.87 -2.97 -28.25
CA ALA A 440 -7.35 -2.93 -26.87
C ALA A 440 -7.99 -1.81 -26.04
N ILE A 441 -8.16 -0.62 -26.63
CA ILE A 441 -8.80 0.52 -25.97
C ILE A 441 -10.29 0.22 -25.74
N ASP A 442 -10.99 -0.33 -26.74
CA ASP A 442 -12.40 -0.72 -26.62
C ASP A 442 -12.61 -1.75 -25.51
N ASP A 443 -11.78 -2.78 -25.42
CA ASP A 443 -11.92 -3.83 -24.40
C ASP A 443 -11.63 -3.31 -22.98
N ILE A 444 -10.69 -2.37 -22.83
CA ILE A 444 -10.45 -1.66 -21.56
C ILE A 444 -11.71 -0.88 -21.14
N ILE A 445 -12.29 -0.10 -22.05
CA ILE A 445 -13.47 0.72 -21.80
C ILE A 445 -14.67 -0.17 -21.46
N GLN A 446 -14.93 -1.21 -22.26
CA GLN A 446 -16.07 -2.11 -22.07
C GLN A 446 -15.96 -2.94 -20.78
N SER A 447 -14.75 -3.31 -20.37
CA SER A 447 -14.53 -4.09 -19.16
C SER A 447 -14.80 -3.29 -17.87
N GLN A 448 -14.65 -1.97 -17.90
CA GLN A 448 -14.89 -1.09 -16.75
C GLN A 448 -15.43 0.30 -17.17
N PRO A 449 -16.65 0.39 -17.73
CA PRO A 449 -17.16 1.61 -18.35
C PRO A 449 -17.20 2.82 -17.40
N ASP A 450 -17.34 2.56 -16.09
CA ASP A 450 -17.46 3.62 -15.08
C ASP A 450 -16.10 4.05 -14.48
N THR A 451 -15.01 3.32 -14.75
CA THR A 451 -13.72 3.46 -14.03
C THR A 451 -12.46 3.26 -14.85
N TYR A 452 -12.56 3.08 -16.16
CA TYR A 452 -11.40 2.84 -17.01
C TYR A 452 -10.45 4.05 -17.05
N THR A 453 -10.99 5.27 -16.96
CA THR A 453 -10.20 6.51 -16.95
C THR A 453 -9.17 6.45 -15.83
N ASP A 454 -7.90 6.70 -16.17
CA ASP A 454 -6.73 6.65 -15.29
C ASP A 454 -6.28 5.24 -14.84
N ARG A 455 -7.03 4.18 -15.16
CA ARG A 455 -6.73 2.78 -14.78
C ARG A 455 -6.47 1.86 -15.96
N GLY A 456 -6.71 2.34 -17.18
CA GLY A 456 -6.42 1.62 -18.41
C GLY A 456 -4.97 1.77 -18.84
N ALA A 457 -4.38 0.67 -19.32
CA ALA A 457 -3.08 0.68 -19.98
C ALA A 457 -3.02 -0.34 -21.12
N VAL A 458 -2.30 0.01 -22.19
CA VAL A 458 -1.92 -0.93 -23.25
C VAL A 458 -0.40 -1.05 -23.24
N VAL A 459 0.13 -2.26 -23.14
CA VAL A 459 1.55 -2.58 -23.37
C VAL A 459 1.66 -3.18 -24.76
N LEU A 460 2.03 -2.36 -25.74
CA LEU A 460 2.18 -2.76 -27.13
C LEU A 460 3.64 -3.10 -27.41
N LEU A 461 3.90 -4.33 -27.87
CA LEU A 461 5.21 -4.79 -28.30
C LEU A 461 5.19 -5.04 -29.80
N THR A 462 6.15 -4.47 -30.52
CA THR A 462 6.28 -4.68 -31.95
C THR A 462 7.72 -4.70 -32.41
N ALA A 463 8.00 -5.53 -33.42
CA ALA A 463 9.28 -5.55 -34.11
C ALA A 463 9.18 -4.95 -35.52
N GLY A 464 8.02 -4.37 -35.86
CA GLY A 464 7.73 -3.83 -37.17
C GLY A 464 6.87 -2.59 -37.07
N ALA A 465 7.39 -1.46 -37.52
CA ALA A 465 6.54 -0.32 -37.84
C ALA A 465 6.19 -0.32 -39.33
N GLU A 466 5.08 0.31 -39.67
CA GLU A 466 4.70 0.53 -41.06
C GLU A 466 5.54 1.67 -41.64
N PRO A 467 6.49 1.40 -42.57
CA PRO A 467 7.31 2.46 -43.12
C PRO A 467 6.43 3.35 -43.99
N GLU A 468 6.42 4.67 -43.79
CA GLU A 468 5.62 5.69 -44.52
C GLU A 468 6.04 5.85 -46.01
N ASN A 469 6.57 4.81 -46.63
CA ASN A 469 7.08 4.81 -48.00
C ASN A 469 6.02 4.43 -49.05
N THR A 470 4.84 3.98 -48.61
CA THR A 470 3.68 3.75 -49.46
C THR A 470 2.47 4.47 -48.88
N LYS A 471 1.52 4.84 -49.74
CA LYS A 471 0.26 5.48 -49.32
C LYS A 471 -0.50 4.62 -48.30
N GLU A 472 -0.49 3.31 -48.50
CA GLU A 472 -1.17 2.36 -47.61
C GLU A 472 -0.55 2.33 -46.21
N ASN A 473 0.79 2.28 -46.13
CA ASN A 473 1.49 2.34 -44.84
C ASN A 473 1.33 3.71 -44.16
N GLN A 474 1.21 4.79 -44.93
CA GLN A 474 0.91 6.12 -44.39
C GLN A 474 -0.48 6.15 -43.73
N GLU A 475 -1.51 5.63 -44.42
CA GLU A 475 -2.87 5.54 -43.88
C GLU A 475 -2.92 4.73 -42.58
N LEU A 476 -2.14 3.65 -42.49
CA LEU A 476 -2.05 2.82 -41.31
C LEU A 476 -1.24 3.47 -40.15
N ALA A 477 -0.18 4.20 -40.46
CA ALA A 477 0.55 5.01 -39.48
C ALA A 477 -0.32 6.15 -38.91
N GLU A 478 -1.09 6.82 -39.77
CA GLU A 478 -2.08 7.82 -39.38
C GLU A 478 -3.17 7.20 -38.49
N TYR A 479 -3.63 5.99 -38.81
CA TYR A 479 -4.59 5.27 -37.98
C TYR A 479 -4.03 4.91 -36.60
N ALA A 480 -2.80 4.41 -36.53
CA ALA A 480 -2.12 4.15 -35.27
C ALA A 480 -1.99 5.41 -34.42
N LEU A 481 -1.58 6.54 -35.01
CA LEU A 481 -1.50 7.82 -34.32
C LEU A 481 -2.86 8.26 -33.77
N ALA A 482 -3.92 8.17 -34.58
CA ALA A 482 -5.27 8.51 -34.16
C ALA A 482 -5.73 7.71 -32.94
N GLN A 483 -5.37 6.43 -32.86
CA GLN A 483 -5.70 5.57 -31.71
C GLN A 483 -4.87 5.88 -30.46
N VAL A 484 -3.58 6.25 -30.61
CA VAL A 484 -2.79 6.75 -29.47
C VAL A 484 -3.37 8.07 -28.92
N GLU A 485 -3.78 8.97 -29.80
CA GLU A 485 -4.45 10.21 -29.40
C GLU A 485 -5.82 9.97 -28.76
N ARG A 486 -6.55 8.96 -29.24
CA ARG A 486 -7.79 8.49 -28.59
C ARG A 486 -7.49 8.00 -27.18
N ALA A 487 -6.49 7.14 -26.99
CA ALA A 487 -6.10 6.64 -25.67
C ALA A 487 -5.81 7.78 -24.69
N ALA A 488 -5.10 8.83 -25.13
CA ALA A 488 -4.84 10.01 -24.30
C ALA A 488 -6.13 10.73 -23.87
N LYS A 489 -7.12 10.87 -24.77
CA LYS A 489 -8.43 11.49 -24.46
C LYS A 489 -9.25 10.65 -23.48
N GLU A 490 -9.12 9.33 -23.57
CA GLU A 490 -9.84 8.36 -22.72
C GLU A 490 -9.12 8.11 -21.36
N GLY A 491 -7.93 8.69 -21.15
CA GLY A 491 -7.13 8.46 -19.95
C GLY A 491 -6.53 7.05 -19.88
N VAL A 492 -6.28 6.42 -21.04
CA VAL A 492 -5.60 5.12 -21.18
C VAL A 492 -4.13 5.35 -21.53
N ARG A 493 -3.22 4.79 -20.72
CA ARG A 493 -1.77 4.88 -20.98
C ARG A 493 -1.35 3.91 -22.07
N ILE A 494 -0.50 4.36 -23.00
CA ILE A 494 0.13 3.48 -23.99
C ILE A 494 1.61 3.32 -23.62
N HIS A 495 2.05 2.10 -23.37
CA HIS A 495 3.46 1.74 -23.25
C HIS A 495 3.88 1.00 -24.51
N PHE A 496 4.85 1.56 -25.23
CA PHE A 496 5.26 1.12 -26.55
C PHE A 496 6.69 0.58 -26.50
N GLY A 497 6.84 -0.73 -26.70
CA GLY A 497 8.12 -1.42 -26.81
C GLY A 497 8.45 -1.73 -28.27
N CYS A 498 9.50 -1.11 -28.78
CA CYS A 498 9.94 -1.21 -30.17
C CYS A 498 11.20 -2.09 -30.24
N ILE A 499 11.03 -3.34 -30.66
CA ILE A 499 12.08 -4.38 -30.65
C ILE A 499 12.90 -4.29 -31.93
N ASN A 500 14.23 -4.41 -31.80
CA ASN A 500 15.18 -4.28 -32.92
C ASN A 500 15.05 -2.92 -33.62
N PRO A 501 15.40 -1.82 -32.91
CA PRO A 501 15.33 -0.48 -33.46
C PRO A 501 16.30 -0.27 -34.62
N PRO A 502 16.10 0.79 -35.41
CA PRO A 502 16.96 1.10 -36.51
C PRO A 502 18.40 1.37 -36.09
N ARG A 503 19.36 0.75 -36.78
CA ARG A 503 20.78 1.07 -36.58
C ARG A 503 21.03 2.55 -36.93
N PRO A 504 21.97 3.22 -36.25
CA PRO A 504 22.31 4.60 -36.60
C PRO A 504 22.70 4.69 -38.08
N PHE A 505 22.14 5.70 -38.77
CA PHE A 505 22.08 5.99 -40.21
C PHE A 505 23.37 5.89 -41.07
N ASN A 506 24.50 5.41 -40.54
CA ASN A 506 25.79 5.37 -41.24
C ASN A 506 26.11 4.03 -41.91
N ASP A 507 25.35 2.96 -41.66
CA ASP A 507 25.60 1.64 -42.27
C ASP A 507 24.42 1.20 -43.16
N ASP A 508 24.59 1.37 -44.47
CA ASP A 508 23.87 0.69 -45.56
C ASP A 508 22.35 1.00 -45.72
N PRO A 509 21.96 1.89 -46.66
CA PRO A 509 20.56 2.25 -46.90
C PRO A 509 19.68 1.08 -47.41
N ASP A 510 20.28 -0.05 -47.84
CA ASP A 510 19.52 -1.22 -48.30
C ASP A 510 19.01 -2.12 -47.16
N ARG A 511 19.42 -1.89 -45.89
CA ARG A 511 18.99 -2.70 -44.72
C ARG A 511 17.81 -2.13 -43.92
N SER A 512 17.26 -0.98 -44.32
CA SER A 512 16.22 -0.24 -43.57
C SER A 512 14.85 -0.94 -43.43
N TRP A 513 14.69 -2.15 -43.98
CA TRP A 513 13.39 -2.84 -44.07
C TRP A 513 13.05 -3.75 -42.88
N HIS A 514 14.01 -3.95 -41.95
CA HIS A 514 13.94 -4.92 -40.86
C HIS A 514 13.80 -4.30 -39.45
N GLU A 515 13.63 -2.99 -39.37
CA GLU A 515 13.81 -2.26 -38.11
C GLU A 515 12.50 -1.60 -37.65
N CYS A 516 12.27 -1.57 -36.34
CA CYS A 516 11.10 -0.93 -35.75
C CYS A 516 11.27 0.60 -35.73
N ALA A 517 10.59 1.31 -36.64
CA ALA A 517 10.65 2.76 -36.78
C ALA A 517 9.24 3.39 -36.79
N PRO A 518 8.57 3.47 -35.63
CA PRO A 518 7.26 4.14 -35.55
C PRO A 518 7.47 5.60 -35.95
N GLY A 519 6.62 6.11 -36.85
CA GLY A 519 6.73 7.47 -37.37
C GLY A 519 6.93 8.51 -36.28
N HIS A 520 7.58 9.64 -36.62
CA HIS A 520 8.07 10.63 -35.65
C HIS A 520 6.98 11.17 -34.71
N SER A 521 5.71 11.16 -35.15
CA SER A 521 4.55 11.64 -34.38
C SER A 521 4.06 10.67 -33.31
N ILE A 522 4.34 9.35 -33.43
CA ILE A 522 3.84 8.35 -32.47
C ILE A 522 4.54 8.49 -31.12
N ILE A 523 5.86 8.68 -31.09
CA ILE A 523 6.63 8.79 -29.84
C ILE A 523 6.07 9.89 -28.92
N PRO A 524 5.94 11.16 -29.36
CA PRO A 524 5.37 12.19 -28.50
C PRO A 524 3.90 11.94 -28.16
N ALA A 525 3.10 11.33 -29.05
CA ALA A 525 1.72 10.96 -28.74
C ALA A 525 1.66 9.91 -27.61
N VAL A 526 2.51 8.88 -27.66
CA VAL A 526 2.65 7.86 -26.60
C VAL A 526 3.03 8.52 -25.28
N LEU A 527 4.03 9.39 -25.28
CA LEU A 527 4.48 10.08 -24.06
C LEU A 527 3.39 11.00 -23.48
N LYS A 528 2.55 11.62 -24.31
CA LYS A 528 1.39 12.43 -23.89
C LYS A 528 0.29 11.62 -23.22
N THR A 529 0.20 10.31 -23.44
CA THR A 529 -0.69 9.44 -22.67
C THR A 529 -0.22 9.26 -21.21
N GLY A 530 1.01 9.69 -20.88
CA GLY A 530 1.68 9.37 -19.62
C GLY A 530 2.43 8.05 -19.64
N GLY A 531 2.33 7.27 -20.72
CA GLY A 531 3.03 5.99 -20.87
C GLY A 531 4.52 6.10 -21.21
N THR A 532 5.12 4.97 -21.58
CA THR A 532 6.55 4.80 -21.84
C THR A 532 6.78 4.43 -23.30
N PHE A 533 7.75 5.06 -23.97
CA PHE A 533 8.25 4.57 -25.24
C PHE A 533 9.69 4.08 -25.04
N ALA A 534 10.00 2.86 -25.47
CA ALA A 534 11.35 2.32 -25.41
C ALA A 534 11.73 1.55 -26.67
N TYR A 535 12.97 1.71 -27.11
CA TYR A 535 13.64 0.80 -28.02
C TYR A 535 14.31 -0.32 -27.23
N ILE A 536 14.09 -1.55 -27.68
CA ILE A 536 14.49 -2.77 -27.01
C ILE A 536 15.45 -3.52 -27.94
N ASN A 537 16.74 -3.47 -27.60
CA ASN A 537 17.78 -4.13 -28.39
C ASN A 537 17.74 -5.63 -28.11
N HIS A 538 17.31 -6.43 -29.10
CA HIS A 538 17.41 -7.88 -29.03
C HIS A 538 18.64 -8.34 -29.80
N VAL A 539 19.62 -8.90 -29.08
CA VAL A 539 20.75 -9.59 -29.71
C VAL A 539 20.56 -11.08 -29.48
N ALA A 540 20.09 -11.78 -30.51
CA ALA A 540 19.92 -13.23 -30.48
C ALA A 540 21.22 -13.91 -29.99
N GLY A 541 21.14 -14.74 -28.95
CA GLY A 541 22.27 -15.48 -28.39
C GLY A 541 23.11 -14.78 -27.31
N ARG A 542 22.71 -13.59 -26.81
CA ARG A 542 23.34 -12.89 -25.68
C ARG A 542 22.40 -12.88 -24.44
N PRO A 543 22.34 -13.98 -23.66
CA PRO A 543 21.46 -14.08 -22.48
C PRO A 543 21.88 -13.20 -21.30
N ASP A 544 23.07 -12.58 -21.35
CA ASP A 544 23.62 -11.70 -20.32
C ASP A 544 22.94 -10.32 -20.23
N LEU A 545 22.19 -9.94 -21.26
CA LEU A 545 21.37 -8.73 -21.29
C LEU A 545 19.92 -9.17 -21.44
N THR A 546 19.16 -9.23 -20.34
CA THR A 546 17.72 -9.52 -20.36
C THR A 546 16.94 -8.21 -20.37
N PRO A 547 16.64 -7.61 -21.54
CA PRO A 547 15.94 -6.34 -21.61
C PRO A 547 14.46 -6.44 -21.16
N ALA A 548 13.92 -7.66 -21.06
CA ALA A 548 12.54 -7.91 -20.65
C ALA A 548 12.20 -7.37 -19.24
N PRO A 549 12.88 -7.80 -18.16
CA PRO A 549 12.64 -7.27 -16.82
C PRO A 549 12.90 -5.75 -16.75
N HIS A 550 13.92 -5.24 -17.45
CA HIS A 550 14.25 -3.82 -17.47
C HIS A 550 13.15 -2.95 -18.09
N PHE A 551 12.56 -3.36 -19.21
CA PHE A 551 11.46 -2.64 -19.83
C PHE A 551 10.22 -2.62 -18.93
N ILE A 552 9.84 -3.77 -18.38
CA ILE A 552 8.70 -3.85 -17.46
C ILE A 552 8.94 -3.05 -16.19
N SER A 553 10.12 -3.11 -15.60
CA SER A 553 10.43 -2.33 -14.41
C SER A 553 10.51 -0.83 -14.69
N THR A 554 10.83 -0.41 -15.91
CA THR A 554 10.68 0.97 -16.36
C THR A 554 9.21 1.39 -16.36
N ILE A 555 8.34 0.60 -17.01
CA ILE A 555 6.88 0.83 -17.02
C ILE A 555 6.33 0.94 -15.60
N MET A 556 6.68 -0.01 -14.72
CA MET A 556 6.20 -0.04 -13.34
C MET A 556 6.73 1.14 -12.52
N SER A 557 7.97 1.57 -12.74
CA SER A 557 8.54 2.74 -12.05
C SER A 557 7.86 4.05 -12.45
N ARG A 558 7.48 4.19 -13.73
CA ARG A 558 6.73 5.33 -14.25
C ARG A 558 5.23 5.27 -13.92
N GLY A 559 4.77 4.09 -13.53
CA GLY A 559 3.37 3.77 -13.33
C GLY A 559 2.72 3.22 -14.59
N LEU A 560 2.19 1.99 -14.46
CA LEU A 560 1.47 1.30 -15.54
C LEU A 560 0.24 2.12 -15.98
N THR A 561 -0.48 2.69 -15.02
CA THR A 561 -1.68 3.51 -15.21
C THR A 561 -1.49 4.87 -14.52
N SER A 562 -2.39 5.82 -14.74
CA SER A 562 -2.32 7.12 -14.07
C SER A 562 -2.55 7.04 -12.56
N THR A 563 -3.19 5.96 -12.10
CA THR A 563 -3.33 5.69 -10.67
C THR A 563 -2.05 5.20 -9.98
N ASP A 564 -1.03 4.78 -10.73
CA ASP A 564 0.26 4.32 -10.19
C ASP A 564 1.26 5.46 -9.93
N GLU A 565 0.99 6.66 -10.44
CA GLU A 565 1.94 7.78 -10.44
C GLU A 565 1.88 8.55 -9.11
N TYR A 566 2.86 8.28 -8.24
CA TYR A 566 3.08 9.01 -6.98
C TYR A 566 4.14 10.12 -7.14
N GLU A 567 5.18 9.88 -7.95
CA GLU A 567 6.24 10.83 -8.30
C GLU A 567 6.35 10.93 -9.84
N PRO A 568 5.51 11.72 -10.53
CA PRO A 568 5.48 11.81 -12.01
C PRO A 568 6.83 12.19 -12.65
N GLU A 569 7.65 12.89 -11.87
CA GLU A 569 8.88 13.52 -12.35
C GLU A 569 10.06 12.55 -12.39
N LEU A 570 10.02 11.44 -11.65
CA LEU A 570 11.17 10.56 -11.46
C LEU A 570 10.97 9.21 -12.15
N THR A 571 11.74 8.92 -13.20
CA THR A 571 11.67 7.62 -13.93
C THR A 571 12.96 6.84 -13.78
N ARG A 572 12.88 5.57 -13.37
CA ARG A 572 14.08 4.71 -13.28
C ARG A 572 14.52 4.31 -14.68
N ILE A 573 15.80 4.41 -14.95
CA ILE A 573 16.41 3.92 -16.20
C ILE A 573 17.18 2.63 -15.95
N TYR A 574 17.27 1.80 -16.98
CA TYR A 574 17.91 0.48 -16.90
C TYR A 574 18.82 0.25 -18.11
N PRO A 575 19.94 -0.48 -17.95
CA PRO A 575 20.82 -0.81 -19.06
C PRO A 575 20.14 -1.68 -20.12
N GLY A 576 20.51 -1.52 -21.39
CA GLY A 576 20.06 -2.41 -22.48
C GLY A 576 18.69 -2.07 -23.07
N ILE A 577 18.05 -1.00 -22.61
CA ILE A 577 16.91 -0.35 -23.26
C ILE A 577 17.24 1.12 -23.52
N THR A 578 16.64 1.70 -24.56
CA THR A 578 16.72 3.13 -24.83
C THR A 578 15.32 3.72 -24.65
N ILE A 579 15.16 4.64 -23.70
CA ILE A 579 13.86 5.24 -23.41
C ILE A 579 13.72 6.59 -24.13
N ALA A 580 12.51 6.96 -24.54
CA ALA A 580 12.22 8.31 -25.03
C ALA A 580 11.59 9.17 -23.92
N ALA A 581 11.84 10.47 -23.99
CA ALA A 581 11.31 11.48 -23.08
C ALA A 581 10.92 12.73 -23.87
N LEU A 582 9.96 13.49 -23.34
CA LEU A 582 9.41 14.71 -23.94
C LEU A 582 9.67 15.89 -23.02
N LEU A 583 10.26 16.95 -23.58
CA LEU A 583 10.33 18.28 -22.97
C LEU A 583 9.39 19.22 -23.71
N SER A 584 8.63 20.02 -22.98
CA SER A 584 7.73 21.04 -23.51
C SER A 584 7.72 22.23 -22.57
N ALA A 585 7.89 23.45 -23.09
CA ALA A 585 7.93 24.65 -22.28
C ALA A 585 6.68 24.84 -21.41
N LYS A 586 5.53 24.33 -21.88
CA LYS A 586 4.24 24.50 -21.21
C LYS A 586 3.90 23.36 -20.26
N ASP A 587 4.16 22.12 -20.68
CA ASP A 587 3.62 20.94 -20.01
C ASP A 587 4.69 20.18 -19.22
N TYR A 588 5.94 20.16 -19.71
CA TYR A 588 7.04 19.36 -19.16
C TYR A 588 8.39 20.07 -19.35
N PRO A 589 8.65 21.17 -18.62
CA PRO A 589 9.86 21.97 -18.83
C PRO A 589 11.13 21.22 -18.41
N SER A 590 11.00 20.24 -17.53
CA SER A 590 12.09 19.38 -17.07
C SER A 590 11.66 17.90 -17.02
N LYS A 591 12.64 16.99 -17.09
CA LYS A 591 12.46 15.56 -16.90
C LYS A 591 13.60 14.96 -16.09
N SER A 592 13.28 14.25 -15.03
CA SER A 592 14.26 13.60 -14.16
C SER A 592 14.25 12.07 -14.35
N LEU A 593 15.44 11.52 -14.59
CA LEU A 593 15.68 10.10 -14.80
C LEU A 593 16.71 9.63 -13.77
N PHE A 594 16.52 8.48 -13.14
CA PHE A 594 17.44 8.03 -12.08
C PHE A 594 18.02 6.64 -12.30
N TYR A 595 19.28 6.47 -11.89
CA TYR A 595 20.01 5.22 -11.93
C TYR A 595 20.82 5.02 -10.64
N PRO A 596 20.54 3.98 -9.83
CA PRO A 596 21.38 3.67 -8.68
C PRO A 596 22.67 3.00 -9.15
N ALA A 597 23.79 3.71 -9.01
CA ALA A 597 25.13 3.23 -9.36
C ALA A 597 25.88 2.70 -8.14
N SER A 598 26.73 1.70 -8.35
CA SER A 598 27.53 1.03 -7.31
C SER A 598 29.02 1.39 -7.46
N PRO A 599 29.84 1.27 -6.39
CA PRO A 599 31.26 1.57 -6.48
C PRO A 599 31.96 0.81 -7.61
N SER A 600 32.86 1.48 -8.33
CA SER A 600 33.60 1.00 -9.51
C SER A 600 32.73 0.67 -10.73
N GLU A 601 31.47 1.09 -10.73
CA GLU A 601 30.61 0.98 -11.90
C GLU A 601 30.91 2.08 -12.90
N ARG A 602 31.12 1.68 -14.15
CA ARG A 602 31.33 2.58 -15.28
C ARG A 602 30.06 2.61 -16.11
N ILE A 603 29.49 3.80 -16.19
CA ILE A 603 28.23 4.11 -16.83
C ILE A 603 28.52 4.97 -18.05
N ASN A 604 27.95 4.58 -19.18
CA ASN A 604 27.94 5.43 -20.38
C ASN A 604 26.48 5.72 -20.75
N ILE A 605 26.15 7.01 -20.75
CA ILE A 605 24.83 7.55 -21.07
C ILE A 605 24.94 8.20 -22.45
N THR A 606 24.15 7.71 -23.40
CA THR A 606 24.04 8.27 -24.75
C THR A 606 22.69 8.93 -24.93
N ILE A 607 22.69 10.22 -25.24
CA ILE A 607 21.49 11.03 -25.44
C ILE A 607 21.42 11.46 -26.90
N ARG A 608 20.25 11.33 -27.51
CA ARG A 608 19.98 11.78 -28.88
C ARG A 608 18.68 12.55 -28.91
N ASP A 609 18.65 13.71 -29.55
CA ASP A 609 17.43 14.52 -29.66
C ASP A 609 16.83 14.55 -31.07
N ARG A 610 15.52 14.81 -31.10
CA ARG A 610 14.71 14.98 -32.30
C ARG A 610 13.68 16.09 -32.07
N ALA A 611 13.51 16.94 -33.09
CA ALA A 611 12.43 17.92 -33.11
C ALA A 611 11.06 17.23 -33.30
N LEU A 612 10.01 17.80 -32.72
CA LEU A 612 8.64 17.26 -32.75
C LEU A 612 7.97 17.31 -34.13
N ASP A 613 8.38 18.24 -35.00
CA ASP A 613 7.73 18.53 -36.27
C ASP A 613 8.23 17.67 -37.44
N GLY A 614 9.19 16.77 -37.20
CA GLY A 614 9.74 15.89 -38.24
C GLY A 614 10.47 16.63 -39.38
N GLN A 615 10.40 17.96 -39.42
CA GLN A 615 11.25 18.80 -40.24
C GLN A 615 12.62 18.76 -39.59
N GLY A 616 13.44 17.84 -40.10
CA GLY A 616 14.82 17.69 -39.64
C GLY A 616 15.51 19.05 -39.52
N VAL A 617 16.52 19.07 -38.65
CA VAL A 617 17.34 20.22 -38.21
C VAL A 617 18.08 20.94 -39.37
N ALA A 618 17.71 20.68 -40.64
CA ALA A 618 18.24 21.32 -41.84
C ALA A 618 18.19 22.86 -41.79
N ASN A 619 17.36 23.47 -40.94
CA ASN A 619 17.32 24.91 -40.70
C ASN A 619 17.75 25.37 -39.30
N GLY A 620 18.46 24.54 -38.51
CA GLY A 620 19.03 24.95 -37.22
C GLY A 620 18.01 25.23 -36.10
N GLY A 621 16.76 24.76 -36.26
CA GLY A 621 15.66 24.99 -35.31
C GLY A 621 15.44 23.90 -34.26
N GLY A 622 16.36 22.95 -34.09
CA GLY A 622 16.27 21.95 -33.02
C GLY A 622 16.37 22.65 -31.66
N GLY A 623 15.35 22.54 -30.82
CA GLY A 623 15.36 23.14 -29.49
C GLY A 623 16.52 22.60 -28.66
N CYS A 624 17.39 23.49 -28.17
CA CYS A 624 18.43 23.12 -27.22
C CYS A 624 17.84 22.79 -25.85
N PHE A 625 18.47 21.86 -25.14
CA PHE A 625 18.15 21.55 -23.75
C PHE A 625 19.43 21.23 -22.99
N SER A 626 19.40 21.44 -21.68
CA SER A 626 20.49 21.09 -20.78
C SER A 626 20.26 19.73 -20.15
N ILE A 627 21.35 19.00 -19.90
CA ILE A 627 21.39 17.75 -19.14
C ILE A 627 22.28 17.97 -17.93
N THR A 628 21.72 17.86 -16.73
CA THR A 628 22.44 17.98 -15.47
C THR A 628 22.49 16.63 -14.77
N LEU A 629 23.70 16.17 -14.45
CA LEU A 629 23.93 15.00 -13.60
C LEU A 629 23.99 15.46 -12.13
N ARG A 630 23.26 14.77 -11.24
CA ARG A 630 23.25 15.03 -9.79
C ARG A 630 23.35 13.74 -8.98
N ASP A 631 23.79 13.85 -7.73
CA ASP A 631 23.72 12.79 -6.72
C ASP A 631 22.56 13.06 -5.76
N ARG A 632 21.49 12.25 -5.84
CA ARG A 632 20.31 12.40 -4.98
C ARG A 632 20.59 12.13 -3.50
N LYS A 633 21.58 11.30 -3.16
CA LYS A 633 21.90 10.97 -1.75
C LYS A 633 22.63 12.09 -1.03
N LEU A 634 23.21 13.04 -1.77
CA LEU A 634 23.98 14.16 -1.25
C LEU A 634 23.26 15.48 -1.50
N ASP A 635 21.98 15.57 -1.10
CA ASP A 635 21.14 16.77 -1.27
C ASP A 635 21.10 17.29 -2.71
N ASP A 636 20.95 16.38 -3.68
CA ASP A 636 20.95 16.67 -5.13
C ASP A 636 22.22 17.41 -5.61
N LEU A 637 23.38 17.06 -5.05
CA LEU A 637 24.68 17.63 -5.42
C LEU A 637 24.88 17.55 -6.93
N LYS A 638 25.04 18.72 -7.55
CA LYS A 638 25.31 18.84 -8.99
C LYS A 638 26.71 18.32 -9.31
N ILE A 639 26.78 17.34 -10.21
CA ILE A 639 28.03 16.73 -10.70
C ILE A 639 28.51 17.48 -11.95
N ALA A 640 27.66 17.61 -12.97
CA ALA A 640 28.00 18.25 -14.24
C ALA A 640 26.74 18.73 -14.98
N THR A 641 26.88 19.73 -15.86
CA THR A 641 25.83 20.14 -16.81
C THR A 641 26.41 20.18 -18.22
N TYR A 642 25.64 19.67 -19.17
CA TYR A 642 25.93 19.66 -20.60
C TYR A 642 24.76 20.27 -21.35
N THR A 643 25.02 20.86 -22.51
CA THR A 643 23.97 21.39 -23.40
C THR A 643 23.96 20.55 -24.67
N SER A 644 22.79 20.02 -25.05
CA SER A 644 22.59 19.32 -26.32
C SER A 644 21.86 20.26 -27.28
N CYS A 645 22.50 20.54 -28.42
CA CYS A 645 21.95 21.34 -29.51
C CYS A 645 22.27 20.64 -30.83
N GLY A 646 21.29 19.94 -31.42
CA GLY A 646 21.42 19.35 -32.75
C GLY A 646 21.50 17.82 -32.74
N THR A 647 21.71 17.21 -33.91
CA THR A 647 21.47 15.78 -34.13
C THR A 647 22.61 14.86 -33.65
N GLU A 648 23.73 15.42 -33.23
CA GLU A 648 24.88 14.64 -32.78
C GLU A 648 24.62 14.06 -31.39
N PRO A 649 24.85 12.75 -31.17
CA PRO A 649 24.64 12.14 -29.86
C PRO A 649 25.55 12.75 -28.79
N LEU A 650 24.97 13.15 -27.67
CA LEU A 650 25.71 13.51 -26.45
C LEU A 650 26.08 12.23 -25.69
N MET A 651 27.37 11.95 -25.54
CA MET A 651 27.88 10.80 -24.79
C MET A 651 28.51 11.25 -23.47
N LEU A 652 28.00 10.74 -22.36
CA LEU A 652 28.47 11.03 -21.01
C LEU A 652 29.04 9.76 -20.39
N ASN A 653 30.31 9.80 -19.99
CA ASN A 653 30.95 8.70 -19.27
C ASN A 653 31.08 9.09 -17.80
N TYR A 654 30.61 8.21 -16.92
CA TYR A 654 30.63 8.40 -15.47
C TYR A 654 31.15 7.14 -14.79
N GLU A 655 32.05 7.31 -13.82
CA GLU A 655 32.55 6.22 -12.98
C GLU A 655 32.13 6.50 -11.54
N ALA A 656 31.31 5.62 -10.99
CA ALA A 656 30.83 5.74 -9.62
C ALA A 656 31.94 5.32 -8.64
N LEU A 657 32.47 6.27 -7.89
CA LEU A 657 33.50 5.99 -6.86
C LEU A 657 32.91 5.39 -5.59
N GLN A 658 31.61 5.62 -5.36
CA GLN A 658 30.84 5.14 -4.23
C GLN A 658 29.40 4.80 -4.68
N ASP A 659 28.57 4.30 -3.77
CA ASP A 659 27.14 4.16 -4.04
C ASP A 659 26.50 5.55 -4.26
N VAL A 660 25.90 5.77 -5.43
CA VAL A 660 25.29 7.04 -5.82
C VAL A 660 23.95 6.80 -6.50
N ASP A 661 22.96 7.63 -6.18
CA ASP A 661 21.71 7.67 -6.93
C ASP A 661 21.84 8.74 -8.01
N LEU A 662 22.37 8.34 -9.16
CA LEU A 662 22.66 9.24 -10.27
C LEU A 662 21.35 9.74 -10.89
N LEU A 663 21.09 11.02 -10.76
CA LEU A 663 19.94 11.72 -11.33
C LEU A 663 20.37 12.46 -12.60
N VAL A 664 19.72 12.16 -13.71
CA VAL A 664 19.85 12.85 -15.00
C VAL A 664 18.65 13.76 -15.17
N VAL A 665 18.86 15.06 -15.04
CA VAL A 665 17.82 16.09 -15.16
C VAL A 665 17.96 16.76 -16.52
N ALA A 666 16.99 16.59 -17.39
CA ALA A 666 16.88 17.27 -18.68
C ALA A 666 16.00 18.51 -18.53
N GLU A 667 16.44 19.69 -18.95
CA GLU A 667 15.66 20.95 -18.84
C GLU A 667 15.67 21.71 -20.16
N LEU A 668 14.49 22.16 -20.60
CA LEU A 668 14.35 22.90 -21.85
C LEU A 668 14.97 24.30 -21.74
N GLY A 669 15.80 24.68 -22.72
CA GLY A 669 16.50 25.97 -22.75
C GLY A 669 17.96 25.89 -22.35
N ASP A 670 18.74 26.90 -22.74
CA ASP A 670 20.13 27.05 -22.33
C ASP A 670 20.20 27.99 -21.10
N PRO A 671 20.66 27.53 -19.93
CA PRO A 671 20.88 28.42 -18.78
C PRO A 671 21.91 29.54 -19.07
N HIS A 672 22.73 29.40 -20.12
CA HIS A 672 23.74 30.36 -20.53
C HIS A 672 23.35 31.25 -21.72
N HIS A 673 22.23 30.96 -22.41
CA HIS A 673 21.68 31.80 -23.48
C HIS A 673 20.18 32.02 -23.23
N PRO A 674 19.81 33.06 -22.44
CA PRO A 674 18.40 33.43 -22.30
C PRO A 674 17.82 33.67 -23.69
N GLN A 675 16.68 33.04 -23.97
CA GLN A 675 16.00 33.12 -25.26
C GLN A 675 15.95 34.59 -25.72
N GLN A 676 16.43 34.86 -26.94
CA GLN A 676 16.16 36.16 -27.55
C GLN A 676 14.64 36.33 -27.65
N GLU A 677 14.11 37.38 -27.01
CA GLU A 677 12.70 37.77 -27.10
C GLU A 677 12.28 37.81 -28.57
N GLY A 678 11.39 36.89 -28.97
CA GLY A 678 10.87 36.80 -30.35
C GLY A 678 11.22 35.53 -31.12
N SER A 679 12.04 34.63 -30.59
CA SER A 679 12.20 33.29 -31.18
C SER A 679 10.90 32.49 -31.03
N PRO A 680 10.39 31.82 -32.07
CA PRO A 680 9.21 30.96 -31.94
C PRO A 680 9.47 29.94 -30.83
N ASN A 681 8.59 29.94 -29.83
CA ASN A 681 8.70 29.08 -28.67
C ASN A 681 8.78 27.62 -29.15
N PRO A 682 9.86 26.87 -28.88
CA PRO A 682 9.99 25.52 -29.41
C PRO A 682 8.80 24.70 -28.93
N GLN A 683 8.09 24.05 -29.87
CA GLN A 683 6.89 23.26 -29.58
C GLN A 683 7.15 22.05 -28.66
N GLY A 684 8.41 21.81 -28.31
CA GLY A 684 8.91 20.74 -27.46
C GLY A 684 10.02 19.95 -28.14
N VAL A 685 10.76 19.16 -27.37
CA VAL A 685 11.88 18.33 -27.83
C VAL A 685 11.63 16.90 -27.35
N VAL A 686 11.75 15.93 -28.25
CA VAL A 686 11.79 14.51 -27.88
C VAL A 686 13.25 14.09 -27.88
N PHE A 687 13.71 13.50 -26.79
CA PHE A 687 15.04 12.92 -26.73
C PHE A 687 14.97 11.45 -26.31
N THR A 688 15.96 10.69 -26.71
CA THR A 688 16.15 9.31 -26.30
C THR A 688 17.40 9.20 -25.44
N LEU A 689 17.33 8.38 -24.39
CA LEU A 689 18.43 8.11 -23.49
C LEU A 689 18.70 6.61 -23.47
N GLU A 690 19.92 6.23 -23.81
CA GLU A 690 20.47 4.89 -23.68
C GLU A 690 21.47 4.86 -22.53
N LEU A 691 21.36 3.87 -21.66
CA LEU A 691 22.33 3.64 -20.60
C LEU A 691 23.02 2.28 -20.82
N SER A 692 24.34 2.29 -20.69
CA SER A 692 25.17 1.09 -20.66
C SER A 692 26.01 1.08 -19.40
N SER A 693 26.21 -0.10 -18.82
CA SER A 693 26.96 -0.29 -17.58
C SER A 693 27.80 -1.57 -17.67
N ASN A 694 28.97 -1.58 -17.02
CA ASN A 694 29.76 -2.79 -16.80
C ASN A 694 29.18 -3.71 -15.70
N MET A 695 28.12 -3.29 -15.01
CA MET A 695 27.38 -4.06 -14.01
C MET A 695 25.87 -4.11 -14.35
N PRO A 696 25.48 -4.72 -15.48
CA PRO A 696 24.10 -4.64 -15.98
C PRO A 696 23.09 -5.45 -15.15
N ALA A 697 23.54 -6.50 -14.46
CA ALA A 697 22.69 -7.38 -13.66
C ALA A 697 22.67 -6.92 -12.19
N LYS A 698 21.84 -5.93 -11.87
CA LYS A 698 21.57 -5.55 -10.47
C LYS A 698 20.25 -6.18 -10.01
N ASN A 699 20.29 -6.93 -8.91
CA ASN A 699 19.06 -7.41 -8.28
C ASN A 699 18.25 -6.21 -7.78
N GLU A 700 16.98 -6.13 -8.18
CA GLU A 700 16.07 -5.04 -7.79
C GLU A 700 15.85 -4.95 -6.27
N THR A 701 16.06 -6.05 -5.55
CA THR A 701 15.78 -6.19 -4.12
C THR A 701 16.79 -5.50 -3.20
N SER A 702 18.02 -5.22 -3.65
CA SER A 702 19.07 -4.66 -2.80
C SER A 702 19.04 -3.13 -2.67
N THR A 703 18.14 -2.44 -3.38
CA THR A 703 18.13 -0.95 -3.42
C THR A 703 16.92 -0.31 -2.72
N MET A 704 15.93 -1.09 -2.26
CA MET A 704 14.73 -0.58 -1.57
C MET A 704 14.76 -0.70 -0.04
N THR A 705 15.88 -1.12 0.57
CA THR A 705 16.05 -0.94 2.01
C THR A 705 16.22 0.55 2.30
N THR A 706 15.18 1.14 2.88
CA THR A 706 15.24 2.44 3.56
C THR A 706 16.42 2.43 4.54
N SER A 707 17.47 3.21 4.23
CA SER A 707 18.57 3.46 5.15
C SER A 707 18.02 4.21 6.35
N SER A 708 17.71 3.50 7.43
CA SER A 708 17.54 4.11 8.75
C SER A 708 18.92 4.58 9.21
N VAL A 709 19.15 5.88 9.11
CA VAL A 709 20.37 6.52 9.62
C VAL A 709 20.31 6.47 11.15
N VAL A 710 20.99 5.49 11.75
CA VAL A 710 21.44 5.61 13.14
C VAL A 710 22.61 6.58 13.13
N SER A 711 22.36 7.82 13.57
CA SER A 711 23.40 8.83 13.78
C SER A 711 24.42 8.29 14.78
N SER A 712 25.61 7.95 14.29
CA SER A 712 26.78 7.74 15.14
C SER A 712 27.50 9.08 15.28
N LYS A 713 27.53 9.60 16.52
CA LYS A 713 28.28 10.81 16.90
C LYS A 713 29.76 10.65 16.52
N ALA A 714 30.20 11.37 15.50
CA ALA A 714 31.62 11.61 15.27
C ALA A 714 32.15 12.49 16.42
N THR A 715 33.02 11.91 17.25
CA THR A 715 33.71 12.60 18.34
C THR A 715 34.91 13.35 17.76
N LEU A 716 34.78 14.67 17.61
CA LEU A 716 35.88 15.55 17.20
C LEU A 716 36.68 15.98 18.45
N LYS A 717 37.91 15.46 18.57
CA LYS A 717 38.92 15.98 19.50
C LYS A 717 39.40 17.34 18.99
N MET A 718 39.05 18.43 19.68
CA MET A 718 39.73 19.71 19.53
C MET A 718 40.89 19.78 20.52
N THR A 719 42.09 20.01 20.00
CA THR A 719 43.25 20.50 20.75
C THR A 719 43.11 22.00 20.98
N GLU A 720 43.20 22.43 22.24
CA GLU A 720 43.41 23.82 22.64
C GLU A 720 44.76 24.34 22.09
N GLU A 721 44.78 25.55 21.54
CA GLU A 721 45.68 26.61 22.03
C GLU A 721 45.34 28.00 21.48
N ALA A 722 45.42 28.98 22.39
CA ALA A 722 45.61 30.42 22.24
C ALA A 722 44.47 31.27 21.62
N GLY A 723 43.87 32.11 22.47
CA GLY A 723 42.80 33.03 22.11
C GLY A 723 43.26 34.45 21.75
N ILE A 724 42.28 35.27 21.35
CA ILE A 724 42.10 36.71 21.60
C ILE A 724 40.65 37.06 21.18
N LYS A 725 39.97 37.89 21.98
CA LYS A 725 38.61 38.40 21.76
C LYS A 725 38.65 39.67 20.90
N THR A 726 37.64 39.85 20.02
CA THR A 726 36.86 41.10 19.83
C THR A 726 35.67 40.84 18.91
N GLU A 727 34.49 41.37 19.30
CA GLU A 727 33.30 41.54 18.45
C GLU A 727 33.51 42.67 17.44
N GLU A 728 33.07 42.50 16.18
CA GLU A 728 32.26 43.48 15.44
C GLU A 728 31.84 42.97 14.05
N PHE A 729 30.80 43.62 13.53
CA PHE A 729 30.00 43.36 12.35
C PHE A 729 30.72 43.46 10.98
N LEU A 730 30.10 42.80 9.98
CA LEU A 730 30.04 43.05 8.52
C LEU A 730 31.01 42.35 7.54
N THR A 731 30.34 41.88 6.47
CA THR A 731 30.74 41.69 5.06
C THR A 731 31.66 40.53 4.66
N SER A 732 31.06 39.63 3.87
CA SER A 732 31.50 39.25 2.51
C SER A 732 32.99 39.36 2.21
N GLU A 733 33.67 38.22 2.10
CA GLU A 733 34.51 37.91 0.94
C GLU A 733 34.88 36.41 0.89
N THR A 734 34.91 35.93 -0.35
CA THR A 734 35.35 34.65 -0.90
C THR A 734 36.70 34.15 -0.38
N VAL A 735 36.83 32.83 -0.18
CA VAL A 735 38.10 32.08 -0.33
C VAL A 735 37.84 30.74 -1.02
N GLU A 736 38.81 30.37 -1.83
CA GLU A 736 38.88 29.46 -2.98
C GLU A 736 38.94 27.94 -2.68
N VAL A 737 38.41 27.20 -3.67
CA VAL A 737 38.97 26.01 -4.38
C VAL A 737 39.44 24.78 -3.59
N PHE A 738 38.83 23.64 -3.93
CA PHE A 738 39.55 22.39 -4.23
C PHE A 738 39.08 21.86 -5.60
N GLU A 739 40.03 21.76 -6.54
CA GLU A 739 39.92 20.99 -7.77
C GLU A 739 40.12 19.50 -7.44
N GLU A 740 39.23 18.63 -7.92
CA GLU A 740 39.62 17.27 -8.29
C GLU A 740 38.97 16.95 -9.65
N ALA A 741 39.84 16.82 -10.65
CA ALA A 741 39.50 16.69 -12.05
C ALA A 741 39.00 15.28 -12.39
N ALA A 742 37.84 15.19 -13.04
CA ALA A 742 37.49 14.05 -13.86
C ALA A 742 38.32 14.07 -15.15
N THR A 743 39.14 13.04 -15.37
CA THR A 743 39.89 12.86 -16.62
C THR A 743 38.97 12.45 -17.77
N VAL A 744 38.82 13.33 -18.77
CA VAL A 744 38.17 13.04 -20.06
C VAL A 744 39.27 12.80 -21.10
N ASN A 745 39.41 11.56 -21.59
CA ASN A 745 40.28 11.25 -22.72
C ASN A 745 39.55 11.53 -24.04
N GLY A 746 39.95 12.61 -24.72
CA GLY A 746 39.73 12.78 -26.15
C GLY A 746 41.00 12.42 -26.91
N THR A 747 40.93 11.50 -27.88
CA THR A 747 41.96 11.40 -28.92
C THR A 747 41.40 10.89 -30.24
N ALA A 748 41.72 11.66 -31.28
CA ALA A 748 41.70 11.24 -32.67
C ALA A 748 43.05 10.57 -33.07
N SER A 749 42.94 9.49 -33.86
CA SER A 749 43.81 8.97 -34.93
C SER A 749 45.34 8.81 -34.75
N THR A 750 45.86 7.57 -34.85
CA THR A 750 46.57 7.01 -36.04
C THR A 750 47.38 5.74 -35.69
N THR A 751 47.53 4.88 -36.71
CA THR A 751 48.16 3.56 -36.82
C THR A 751 49.62 3.41 -36.34
N SER A 752 49.96 2.22 -35.79
CA SER A 752 51.18 1.48 -36.18
C SER A 752 51.06 -0.04 -35.89
N LYS A 753 51.68 -0.84 -36.78
CA LYS A 753 51.77 -2.30 -36.76
C LYS A 753 52.84 -2.78 -35.77
N GLY A 754 52.65 -3.97 -35.18
CA GLY A 754 53.71 -4.73 -34.51
C GLY A 754 53.26 -6.11 -34.04
N SER A 755 53.73 -7.15 -34.73
CA SER A 755 53.54 -8.58 -34.48
C SER A 755 54.35 -9.08 -33.27
N HIS A 756 53.79 -9.98 -32.45
CA HIS A 756 54.36 -11.33 -32.26
C HIS A 756 53.51 -12.22 -31.33
N THR A 757 53.28 -13.42 -31.86
CA THR A 757 52.86 -14.70 -31.27
C THR A 757 53.61 -15.14 -30.01
N VAL A 758 52.92 -15.76 -29.04
CA VAL A 758 53.31 -17.07 -28.45
C VAL A 758 52.05 -17.85 -28.05
N SER A 759 52.07 -19.12 -28.42
CA SER A 759 51.10 -20.20 -28.26
C SER A 759 51.22 -20.96 -26.94
N GLY A 760 50.15 -21.70 -26.60
CA GLY A 760 50.17 -22.90 -25.74
C GLY A 760 49.29 -22.72 -24.51
N GLY A 761 48.40 -23.63 -24.14
CA GLY A 761 48.09 -24.97 -24.62
C GLY A 761 47.31 -25.68 -23.51
N ASP A 762 46.21 -26.31 -23.90
CA ASP A 762 45.60 -27.56 -23.40
C ASP A 762 45.50 -27.91 -21.90
N GLY A 763 44.32 -28.42 -21.54
CA GLY A 763 44.13 -29.41 -20.46
C GLY A 763 42.97 -29.08 -19.50
N VAL A 764 41.70 -29.43 -19.77
CA VAL A 764 41.04 -30.76 -19.65
C VAL A 764 40.72 -31.19 -18.20
N THR A 765 39.42 -31.06 -17.88
CA THR A 765 38.51 -31.95 -17.10
C THR A 765 38.71 -32.29 -15.61
N GLY A 766 37.56 -32.34 -14.90
CA GLY A 766 37.30 -33.23 -13.76
C GLY A 766 36.68 -32.50 -12.55
N SER A 767 35.36 -32.33 -12.46
CA SER A 767 34.33 -33.26 -11.96
C SER A 767 34.14 -33.26 -10.42
N ALA A 768 32.89 -33.00 -10.02
CA ALA A 768 32.12 -33.45 -8.85
C ALA A 768 32.55 -33.09 -7.39
N MET A 769 31.70 -32.25 -6.76
CA MET A 769 30.97 -32.33 -5.46
C MET A 769 31.41 -33.31 -4.34
N PRO A 770 30.97 -33.20 -3.04
CA PRO A 770 29.92 -32.32 -2.44
C PRO A 770 30.24 -31.70 -1.04
N ALA A 771 29.30 -30.83 -0.62
CA ALA A 771 28.73 -30.57 0.73
C ALA A 771 29.60 -30.58 2.01
N GLN A 772 29.48 -29.51 2.80
CA GLN A 772 29.34 -29.61 4.26
C GLN A 772 28.69 -28.36 4.89
N GLU A 773 27.70 -28.63 5.75
CA GLU A 773 27.05 -27.71 6.69
C GLU A 773 28.04 -27.22 7.76
N ALA A 774 27.84 -25.98 8.23
CA ALA A 774 28.35 -25.55 9.54
C ALA A 774 27.40 -24.53 10.17
N MET A 775 26.71 -25.00 11.22
CA MET A 775 26.14 -24.17 12.29
C MET A 775 27.23 -23.33 12.94
N VAL A 776 26.96 -22.05 13.20
CA VAL A 776 27.68 -21.26 14.21
C VAL A 776 26.67 -20.65 15.16
N THR A 777 26.81 -21.06 16.42
CA THR A 777 26.16 -20.48 17.60
C THR A 777 26.96 -19.26 18.05
N GLY A 778 26.26 -18.16 18.35
CA GLY A 778 26.87 -16.95 18.91
C GLY A 778 25.98 -16.40 20.03
N LYS A 779 26.38 -16.68 21.28
CA LYS A 779 25.92 -16.01 22.49
C LYS A 779 26.61 -14.64 22.59
N GLU A 780 25.89 -13.63 23.08
CA GLU A 780 26.30 -12.50 23.94
C GLU A 780 25.23 -11.42 23.83
N SER A 781 24.96 -10.51 24.76
CA SER A 781 25.16 -10.33 26.20
C SER A 781 24.37 -9.05 26.51
N MET A 782 23.61 -9.03 27.61
CA MET A 782 22.85 -7.87 28.07
C MET A 782 23.80 -6.71 28.46
N ALA A 783 23.40 -5.49 28.12
CA ALA A 783 23.85 -4.28 28.80
C ALA A 783 22.68 -3.29 28.88
N SER A 784 22.35 -2.92 30.11
CA SER A 784 21.42 -1.88 30.51
C SER A 784 21.95 -0.49 30.18
N MET A 785 21.08 0.46 29.85
CA MET A 785 21.24 1.85 30.29
C MET A 785 19.92 2.61 30.21
N GLU A 786 19.43 3.00 31.40
CA GLU A 786 18.47 4.07 31.65
C GLU A 786 19.14 5.42 31.32
N ASP A 787 18.38 6.34 30.72
CA ASP A 787 18.25 7.76 31.12
C ASP A 787 17.47 8.52 30.04
N VAL A 788 16.22 8.86 30.35
CA VAL A 788 15.32 9.68 29.52
C VAL A 788 15.32 11.10 30.09
N TYR A 789 15.80 12.08 29.32
CA TYR A 789 15.59 13.49 29.60
C TYR A 789 14.40 14.01 28.79
N VAL A 790 13.30 14.30 29.49
CA VAL A 790 12.13 15.01 28.95
C VAL A 790 12.42 16.52 28.98
N THR A 791 12.39 17.16 27.81
CA THR A 791 12.47 18.63 27.70
C THR A 791 11.05 19.16 27.43
N THR A 792 10.49 19.84 28.43
CA THR A 792 9.18 20.49 28.36
C THR A 792 9.30 21.80 27.58
N ILE A 793 8.61 21.94 26.44
CA ILE A 793 8.41 23.23 25.78
C ILE A 793 7.06 23.78 26.22
N ALA A 794 7.07 24.77 27.09
CA ALA A 794 5.92 25.58 27.45
C ALA A 794 5.72 26.66 26.38
N GLY A 795 4.70 26.50 25.53
CA GLY A 795 4.21 27.53 24.64
C GLY A 795 3.03 28.26 25.28
N ASN A 796 3.27 29.47 25.79
CA ASN A 796 2.22 30.43 26.11
C ASN A 796 1.64 30.99 24.81
N PHE A 797 0.34 30.80 24.58
CA PHE A 797 -0.43 31.65 23.67
C PHE A 797 -1.65 32.22 24.41
N SER A 798 -1.66 33.54 24.48
CA SER A 798 -2.70 34.41 25.00
C SER A 798 -3.33 35.20 23.85
N GLY A 799 -4.64 35.44 23.92
CA GLY A 799 -5.39 36.37 23.06
C GLY A 799 -6.38 35.62 22.17
N GLU A 800 -7.65 35.55 22.56
CA GLU A 800 -8.70 36.54 22.22
C GLU A 800 -9.07 36.48 20.73
N ASP A 801 -10.13 35.72 20.41
CA ASP A 801 -11.37 36.28 19.86
C ASP A 801 -12.41 35.18 19.68
N ALA A 802 -13.55 35.38 20.34
CA ALA A 802 -14.80 34.69 20.11
C ALA A 802 -15.58 35.46 19.04
N ASP A 803 -16.21 34.77 18.09
CA ASP A 803 -17.61 34.97 17.71
C ASP A 803 -18.00 34.12 16.48
N ASP A 804 -19.28 33.76 16.44
CA ASP A 804 -20.10 33.28 15.32
C ASP A 804 -20.04 31.80 14.89
N ILE A 805 -20.85 31.02 15.61
CA ILE A 805 -21.64 29.88 15.10
C ILE A 805 -22.88 30.42 14.34
N PRO A 806 -23.30 29.79 13.23
CA PRO A 806 -24.74 29.60 13.03
C PRO A 806 -25.12 28.14 12.77
N ASP A 807 -25.82 27.61 13.77
CA ASP A 807 -27.06 26.83 13.71
C ASP A 807 -27.63 26.53 12.31
N LEU A 808 -27.62 25.26 11.88
CA LEU A 808 -28.53 24.76 10.86
C LEU A 808 -28.98 23.32 11.14
N ARG A 809 -30.30 23.27 11.36
CA ARG A 809 -31.26 22.17 11.27
C ARG A 809 -30.99 21.08 10.23
#